data_AF-A0AB32WM75-F1
#
_entry.id   AF-A0AB32WM75-F1
#
_cell.length_a   1.000
_cell.length_b   1.000
_cell.length_c   1.000
_cell.angle_alpha   90.00
_cell.angle_beta   90.00
_cell.angle_gamma   90.00
#
_symmetry.space_group_name_H-M   'P 1'
#
loop_
_entity.id
_entity.type
_entity.pdbx_description
1 polymer ?
#
loop_
_entity_poly.entity_id
_entity_poly.type
_entity_poly.pdbx_seq_one_letter_code
_entity_poly.pdbx_strand_id
1 'polypeptide(L)'
;MYCRARFTSRLASTTTTTASLSPSMCSRVSSPIASQSSAASSVSFWNQKYRSLSFSSSLRSLRCSLPRWSHGVDWNSPGSLRAQVRIAVPVMERFRRRIATIASEHPFKGVLTSLPRPGGGEYGRFYSLPALNDPRIDRLPYSIRILLESAIRNCDNFQVTKDDVEKIVDWENTSPKQVEIPFNPARVLLQDFTGVPAVVDLASMRDAMENLGNDPKKINPLVPVDLVVDHSVQVDVARSENAVQANMELEFQRNRERFAFLKWGSSAFHNMLVVPPGSGIVHQVNLEYLGRVVFNTDGILYPDSVVGTDSHTTMIDGLGVAGWGVGGIEAEAAMLGQPMSMVLPGVVGFKLSGKLRDGVTATDLVLTVTQMLRKHGVVGKFVEFYGEGMAELSLADRATIANMSPEYGATMGFFPVDHVTLQYLKLTGRSDETVSIIEAYLRANKMFVDYNEPQQEKAHSSYLQLDLADVEPCISGPKRPHDQVPLKEMKADWHACLNKTVGFKGFAVPKEEQNKVAKFTFHGLPAELKHGSVVIAAITSCTNMSNPSVMLGAGLVAKKACELGLEVKPWIKTSLAPGSGVVTKYLLQSGLQKYLNQQGFHIVGYGCTTCIGNSGELDETVSSAISDNDIIAAAVLSGNRNFEGRVHALTRANYLASPPLVVAYALAGTVDIDFEKEPIGTGKDGKSVYFKDIWPSNEEIAQVVQSSVLPDMFKSTYAAITKGNPMWNQLSVPASTLYSWDPNSTYIHEPPYFKNMTVEPPGPHGVKDAYCLVNFGDSITTDHISPAGSIHKDSPAAKFLLERGVNHKDFNSYGSR
;
A
#
# COMPACT_ATOMS: atom_id res chain seq x y z
N MET A 1 -33.90 -16.71 24.12
CA MET A 1 -33.61 -15.70 25.17
C MET A 1 -32.31 -15.01 24.79
N TYR A 2 -32.15 -13.70 24.80
CA TYR A 2 -33.11 -12.60 25.06
C TYR A 2 -33.39 -11.79 23.76
N CYS A 3 -34.35 -10.85 23.79
CA CYS A 3 -34.92 -10.24 22.58
C CYS A 3 -34.31 -8.89 22.16
N ARG A 4 -34.49 -8.58 20.86
CA ARG A 4 -34.32 -7.25 20.25
C ARG A 4 -35.22 -6.20 20.91
N ALA A 5 -34.80 -4.94 20.82
CA ALA A 5 -35.72 -3.80 20.70
C ALA A 5 -35.54 -3.13 19.32
N ARG A 6 -36.65 -2.81 18.65
CA ARG A 6 -36.71 -1.89 17.49
C ARG A 6 -37.50 -0.66 17.93
N PHE A 7 -37.23 0.49 17.31
CA PHE A 7 -38.22 1.57 17.20
C PHE A 7 -38.24 2.10 15.76
N THR A 8 -39.42 2.48 15.28
CA THR A 8 -39.66 2.91 13.89
C THR A 8 -40.72 4.00 13.81
N SER A 9 -40.34 5.11 13.18
CA SER A 9 -41.14 6.05 12.35
C SER A 9 -42.56 6.50 12.75
N ARG A 10 -42.74 7.83 12.80
CA ARG A 10 -43.84 8.69 12.26
C ARG A 10 -43.76 10.10 12.90
N LEU A 11 -44.35 11.19 12.38
CA LEU A 11 -44.53 11.78 11.04
C LEU A 11 -45.31 13.12 11.23
N ALA A 12 -45.24 14.08 10.29
CA ALA A 12 -45.98 15.37 10.26
C ALA A 12 -45.55 16.42 11.33
N SER A 13 -45.12 17.65 10.99
CA SER A 13 -45.85 18.87 10.51
C SER A 13 -46.50 19.69 11.66
N THR A 14 -46.64 21.04 11.65
CA THR A 14 -46.54 22.06 10.58
C THR A 14 -46.27 23.49 11.15
N THR A 15 -45.80 24.45 10.32
CA THR A 15 -45.97 25.94 10.39
C THR A 15 -45.53 26.82 11.59
N THR A 16 -44.80 27.92 11.27
CA THR A 16 -44.83 29.34 11.77
C THR A 16 -45.33 29.69 13.19
N THR A 17 -44.81 30.72 13.90
CA THR A 17 -44.73 32.15 13.47
C THR A 17 -43.76 33.01 14.32
N THR A 18 -43.55 34.27 13.93
CA THR A 18 -42.63 35.32 14.43
C THR A 18 -42.85 35.89 15.85
N ALA A 19 -41.75 36.27 16.54
CA ALA A 19 -41.50 37.55 17.28
C ALA A 19 -40.28 37.36 18.21
N SER A 20 -39.13 38.03 18.12
CA SER A 20 -38.80 39.47 18.23
C SER A 20 -39.14 40.12 19.58
N LEU A 21 -38.14 40.30 20.46
CA LEU A 21 -38.06 41.44 21.41
C LEU A 21 -36.67 41.57 22.09
N SER A 22 -36.09 42.75 21.94
CA SER A 22 -34.98 43.37 22.71
C SER A 22 -35.40 44.84 22.93
N PRO A 23 -34.65 45.78 23.59
CA PRO A 23 -33.36 45.66 24.28
C PRO A 23 -33.26 46.41 25.65
N SER A 24 -32.12 46.30 26.34
CA SER A 24 -31.50 47.39 27.14
C SER A 24 -30.04 47.02 27.49
N MET A 25 -28.96 47.75 27.19
CA MET A 25 -28.55 49.17 27.37
C MET A 25 -27.99 49.56 28.76
N CYS A 26 -26.68 49.34 28.94
CA CYS A 26 -25.66 50.17 29.64
C CYS A 26 -24.29 49.43 29.57
N SER A 27 -23.11 49.97 29.20
CA SER A 27 -22.44 51.27 29.45
C SER A 27 -22.07 51.44 30.94
N ARG A 28 -20.86 51.77 31.45
CA ARG A 28 -19.54 52.34 31.02
C ARG A 28 -18.45 51.95 32.09
N VAL A 29 -17.09 52.12 32.05
CA VAL A 29 -16.03 52.60 31.11
C VAL A 29 -14.59 52.22 31.62
N SER A 30 -13.61 52.08 30.70
CA SER A 30 -12.11 52.17 30.79
C SER A 30 -11.24 51.61 31.96
N SER A 31 -10.24 50.76 31.61
CA SER A 31 -8.76 50.99 31.55
C SER A 31 -7.95 51.66 32.71
N PRO A 32 -6.58 51.60 32.75
CA PRO A 32 -5.55 50.67 32.21
C PRO A 32 -4.40 50.34 33.23
N ILE A 33 -3.18 50.00 32.74
CA ILE A 33 -1.84 49.90 33.41
C ILE A 33 -1.61 48.55 34.14
N ALA A 34 -0.75 47.62 33.66
CA ALA A 34 0.74 47.57 33.56
C ALA A 34 1.45 47.39 34.94
N SER A 35 2.64 46.79 35.11
CA SER A 35 3.72 46.33 34.20
C SER A 35 4.71 45.37 34.91
N GLN A 36 5.41 44.49 34.17
CA GLN A 36 6.71 43.86 34.55
C GLN A 36 6.72 42.93 35.80
N SER A 37 7.78 42.16 36.14
CA SER A 37 8.73 41.34 35.35
C SER A 37 9.49 40.38 36.31
N SER A 38 10.03 39.25 35.80
CA SER A 38 11.02 38.36 36.49
C SER A 38 10.58 37.68 37.82
N ALA A 39 11.33 36.78 38.45
CA ALA A 39 11.97 35.54 37.94
C ALA A 39 12.30 34.56 39.11
N ALA A 40 12.28 33.25 38.81
CA ALA A 40 13.06 32.15 39.42
C ALA A 40 12.97 31.77 40.94
N SER A 41 13.15 30.46 41.17
CA SER A 41 13.85 29.80 42.31
C SER A 41 13.35 29.94 43.77
N SER A 42 12.43 29.04 44.14
CA SER A 42 12.66 27.86 45.02
C SER A 42 13.17 27.96 46.49
N VAL A 43 12.69 26.97 47.28
CA VAL A 43 13.20 26.42 48.57
C VAL A 43 12.54 26.93 49.89
N SER A 44 11.99 25.94 50.61
CA SER A 44 11.29 25.90 51.91
C SER A 44 12.03 26.42 53.15
N PHE A 45 11.34 26.56 54.30
CA PHE A 45 11.55 25.70 55.51
C PHE A 45 10.53 25.90 56.68
N TRP A 46 9.87 24.80 57.09
CA TRP A 46 9.47 24.30 58.44
C TRP A 46 8.97 25.19 59.62
N ASN A 47 7.94 24.69 60.34
CA ASN A 47 8.07 23.98 61.65
C ASN A 47 6.71 23.38 62.13
N GLN A 48 6.60 22.07 62.45
CA GLN A 48 6.75 21.38 63.76
C GLN A 48 5.71 21.78 64.86
N LYS A 49 5.07 20.85 65.60
CA LYS A 49 5.68 20.01 66.68
C LYS A 49 4.80 18.86 67.25
N TYR A 50 5.40 17.67 67.46
CA TYR A 50 5.23 16.67 68.58
C TYR A 50 3.86 15.94 68.81
N ARG A 51 3.79 14.59 68.78
CA ARG A 51 3.97 13.54 69.85
C ARG A 51 2.82 13.46 70.91
N SER A 52 2.35 12.31 71.44
CA SER A 52 2.66 10.86 71.24
C SER A 52 1.75 9.90 72.07
N LEU A 53 1.74 8.58 71.71
CA LEU A 53 1.52 7.36 72.57
C LEU A 53 0.11 6.89 73.04
N SER A 54 -0.35 5.77 72.44
CA SER A 54 -0.90 4.51 73.03
C SER A 54 -1.91 4.46 74.21
N PHE A 55 -3.02 3.69 74.05
CA PHE A 55 -3.19 2.34 74.67
C PHE A 55 -4.33 1.52 74.00
N SER A 56 -4.84 0.42 74.62
CA SER A 56 -5.41 -0.75 73.90
C SER A 56 -6.63 -1.47 74.50
N SER A 57 -7.26 -2.32 73.68
CA SER A 57 -8.02 -3.54 74.05
C SER A 57 -7.84 -4.57 72.92
N SER A 58 -7.43 -5.84 73.06
CA SER A 58 -7.72 -6.89 74.07
C SER A 58 -9.17 -7.41 73.95
N LEU A 59 -9.48 -8.71 74.00
CA LEU A 59 -8.75 -9.98 74.25
C LEU A 59 -9.00 -10.96 73.06
N ARG A 60 -8.57 -12.23 72.89
CA ARG A 60 -7.77 -13.34 73.51
C ARG A 60 -7.61 -14.39 72.35
N SER A 61 -6.93 -15.54 72.34
CA SER A 61 -5.71 -16.17 72.92
C SER A 61 -5.68 -17.64 72.37
N LEU A 62 -4.65 -18.51 72.39
CA LEU A 62 -3.39 -18.67 73.14
C LEU A 62 -2.26 -19.24 72.22
N ARG A 63 -1.02 -19.35 72.76
CA ARG A 63 0.01 -20.44 72.70
C ARG A 63 0.14 -21.36 71.44
N CYS A 64 1.31 -21.89 71.02
CA CYS A 64 2.78 -21.77 71.27
C CYS A 64 3.46 -22.81 70.30
N SER A 65 4.77 -22.92 70.02
CA SER A 65 6.03 -22.21 70.36
C SER A 65 7.18 -22.64 69.39
N LEU A 66 8.26 -21.85 69.30
CA LEU A 66 9.54 -22.13 68.60
C LEU A 66 10.54 -22.89 69.56
N PRO A 67 11.84 -23.24 69.25
CA PRO A 67 12.73 -22.77 68.17
C PRO A 67 13.86 -23.70 67.59
N ARG A 68 14.62 -23.14 66.61
CA ARG A 68 16.10 -23.29 66.31
C ARG A 68 16.77 -24.60 65.77
N TRP A 69 17.60 -24.34 64.73
CA TRP A 69 19.03 -24.76 64.50
C TRP A 69 19.44 -25.98 63.63
N SER A 70 20.46 -25.67 62.78
CA SER A 70 21.61 -26.47 62.25
C SER A 70 21.46 -27.74 61.37
N HIS A 71 22.18 -27.69 60.23
CA HIS A 71 22.82 -28.73 59.40
C HIS A 71 22.48 -30.24 59.58
N GLY A 72 22.31 -30.94 58.45
CA GLY A 72 22.92 -32.28 58.27
C GLY A 72 22.20 -33.31 57.37
N VAL A 73 22.82 -33.59 56.20
CA VAL A 73 22.87 -34.88 55.48
C VAL A 73 21.57 -35.47 54.87
N ASP A 74 21.76 -36.12 53.72
CA ASP A 74 20.76 -36.74 52.83
C ASP A 74 19.95 -37.89 53.45
N TRP A 75 18.67 -37.99 53.05
CA TRP A 75 17.94 -39.26 52.95
C TRP A 75 17.14 -39.29 51.65
N ASN A 76 17.09 -40.46 51.01
CA ASN A 76 16.67 -40.63 49.62
C ASN A 76 15.25 -41.22 49.47
N SER A 77 14.71 -41.14 48.24
CA SER A 77 13.53 -41.86 47.70
C SER A 77 12.13 -41.22 47.88
N PRO A 78 11.17 -41.43 46.95
CA PRO A 78 11.29 -41.92 45.56
C PRO A 78 10.99 -40.84 44.51
N GLY A 79 11.58 -40.97 43.31
CA GLY A 79 11.32 -40.04 42.20
C GLY A 79 9.90 -40.18 41.62
N SER A 80 9.15 -39.07 41.56
CA SER A 80 7.83 -39.07 40.90
C SER A 80 7.96 -39.06 39.37
N LEU A 81 7.09 -39.82 38.67
CA LEU A 81 7.11 -39.96 37.20
C LEU A 81 6.84 -38.67 36.39
N ARG A 82 6.68 -37.50 37.03
CA ARG A 82 6.46 -36.22 36.32
C ARG A 82 7.73 -35.58 35.76
N ALA A 83 8.92 -35.98 36.21
CA ALA A 83 10.18 -35.39 35.72
C ALA A 83 10.55 -35.87 34.29
N GLN A 84 10.42 -37.17 34.01
CA GLN A 84 10.82 -37.76 32.72
C GLN A 84 9.94 -37.28 31.54
N VAL A 85 8.69 -36.89 31.80
CA VAL A 85 7.76 -36.42 30.76
C VAL A 85 8.25 -35.15 30.07
N ARG A 86 9.02 -34.27 30.74
CA ARG A 86 9.50 -33.01 30.13
C ARG A 86 10.75 -33.16 29.27
N ILE A 87 11.61 -34.15 29.54
CA ILE A 87 12.76 -34.46 28.67
C ILE A 87 12.28 -35.15 27.39
N ALA A 88 11.15 -35.86 27.46
CA ALA A 88 10.57 -36.55 26.31
C ALA A 88 10.01 -35.59 25.23
N VAL A 89 9.47 -34.41 25.57
CA VAL A 89 8.72 -33.60 24.58
C VAL A 89 9.56 -33.17 23.36
N PRO A 90 10.74 -32.51 23.49
CA PRO A 90 11.48 -32.05 22.31
C PRO A 90 12.05 -33.22 21.49
N VAL A 91 12.36 -34.33 22.16
CA VAL A 91 12.81 -35.57 21.51
C VAL A 91 11.65 -36.24 20.77
N MET A 92 10.45 -36.31 21.36
CA MET A 92 9.23 -36.81 20.73
C MET A 92 8.77 -35.90 19.59
N GLU A 93 9.02 -34.59 19.64
CA GLU A 93 8.77 -33.68 18.52
C GLU A 93 9.78 -33.90 17.38
N ARG A 94 11.10 -33.95 17.65
CA ARG A 94 12.09 -34.31 16.61
C ARG A 94 11.84 -35.72 16.04
N PHE A 95 11.35 -36.67 16.85
CA PHE A 95 11.02 -38.03 16.44
C PHE A 95 9.69 -38.12 15.68
N ARG A 96 8.65 -37.36 16.06
CA ARG A 96 7.42 -37.16 15.27
C ARG A 96 7.71 -36.49 13.95
N ARG A 97 8.52 -35.43 13.93
CA ARG A 97 8.91 -34.70 12.72
C ARG A 97 9.63 -35.63 11.74
N ARG A 98 10.52 -36.51 12.23
CA ARG A 98 11.05 -37.64 11.45
C ARG A 98 9.98 -38.64 10.99
N ILE A 99 9.18 -39.21 11.89
CA ILE A 99 8.21 -40.27 11.52
C ILE A 99 7.11 -39.78 10.57
N ALA A 100 6.65 -38.54 10.69
CA ALA A 100 5.71 -37.93 9.75
C ALA A 100 6.34 -37.78 8.35
N THR A 101 7.53 -37.17 8.27
CA THR A 101 8.17 -36.85 6.98
C THR A 101 8.85 -38.02 6.27
N ILE A 102 9.16 -39.13 6.97
CA ILE A 102 9.94 -40.23 6.37
C ILE A 102 9.13 -41.09 5.37
N ALA A 103 7.80 -41.19 5.52
CA ALA A 103 7.00 -42.08 4.65
C ALA A 103 5.49 -41.77 4.53
N SER A 104 4.98 -40.59 4.94
CA SER A 104 3.56 -40.29 4.73
C SER A 104 3.26 -39.95 3.27
N GLU A 105 2.55 -40.83 2.57
CA GLU A 105 2.04 -40.57 1.23
C GLU A 105 1.09 -39.37 1.23
N HIS A 106 1.16 -38.49 0.22
CA HIS A 106 0.46 -37.20 0.23
C HIS A 106 -1.07 -37.38 0.44
N PRO A 107 -1.68 -36.73 1.46
CA PRO A 107 -3.09 -36.84 1.82
C PRO A 107 -4.10 -36.75 0.68
N PHE A 108 -3.81 -35.96 -0.35
CA PHE A 108 -4.69 -35.67 -1.47
C PHE A 108 -4.15 -36.19 -2.81
N LYS A 109 -3.21 -37.15 -2.78
CA LYS A 109 -2.70 -37.86 -3.98
C LYS A 109 -3.80 -38.34 -4.94
N GLY A 110 -4.99 -38.67 -4.40
CA GLY A 110 -6.13 -39.22 -5.14
C GLY A 110 -6.85 -38.22 -6.03
N VAL A 111 -6.62 -36.91 -5.84
CA VAL A 111 -7.17 -35.84 -6.72
C VAL A 111 -6.10 -35.20 -7.61
N LEU A 112 -4.86 -35.71 -7.60
CA LEU A 112 -3.76 -35.24 -8.45
C LEU A 112 -3.86 -35.83 -9.87
N THR A 113 -4.67 -35.20 -10.71
CA THR A 113 -4.94 -35.62 -12.10
C THR A 113 -4.08 -34.88 -13.11
N SER A 114 -4.04 -35.34 -14.36
CA SER A 114 -3.42 -34.63 -15.48
C SER A 114 -4.40 -33.65 -16.15
N LEU A 115 -3.87 -32.55 -16.71
CA LEU A 115 -4.59 -31.60 -17.55
C LEU A 115 -4.32 -31.91 -19.03
N PRO A 116 -5.31 -32.39 -19.81
CA PRO A 116 -5.10 -32.79 -21.20
C PRO A 116 -4.85 -31.59 -22.12
N ARG A 117 -3.99 -31.79 -23.13
CA ARG A 117 -3.66 -30.78 -24.14
C ARG A 117 -4.52 -30.97 -25.41
N PRO A 118 -5.13 -29.90 -25.97
CA PRO A 118 -5.75 -29.96 -27.30
C PRO A 118 -4.74 -30.42 -28.37
N GLY A 119 -5.09 -31.47 -29.12
CA GLY A 119 -4.19 -32.11 -30.08
C GLY A 119 -3.37 -33.30 -29.53
N GLY A 120 -3.47 -33.59 -28.23
CA GLY A 120 -2.83 -34.74 -27.59
C GLY A 120 -1.67 -34.37 -26.66
N GLY A 121 -1.37 -35.28 -25.72
CA GLY A 121 -0.46 -35.02 -24.60
C GLY A 121 -1.13 -34.29 -23.44
N GLU A 122 -0.31 -33.77 -22.54
CA GLU A 122 -0.74 -33.14 -21.28
C GLU A 122 0.02 -31.82 -21.08
N TYR A 123 -0.60 -30.84 -20.42
CA TYR A 123 0.04 -29.57 -20.05
C TYR A 123 0.81 -29.65 -18.71
N GLY A 124 0.44 -30.61 -17.86
CA GLY A 124 0.91 -30.78 -16.49
C GLY A 124 -0.13 -31.52 -15.64
N ARG A 125 0.15 -31.67 -14.35
CA ARG A 125 -0.74 -32.29 -13.36
C ARG A 125 -1.22 -31.25 -12.34
N PHE A 126 -2.40 -31.45 -11.77
CA PHE A 126 -2.97 -30.54 -10.78
C PHE A 126 -3.84 -31.27 -9.76
N TYR A 127 -3.97 -30.68 -8.57
CA TYR A 127 -4.96 -31.09 -7.59
C TYR A 127 -6.34 -30.57 -8.02
N SER A 128 -7.21 -31.49 -8.41
CA SER A 128 -8.56 -31.18 -8.89
C SER A 128 -9.52 -30.97 -7.73
N LEU A 129 -9.96 -29.72 -7.52
CA LEU A 129 -10.97 -29.41 -6.51
C LEU A 129 -12.31 -30.13 -6.76
N PRO A 130 -12.83 -30.24 -8.00
CA PRO A 130 -14.03 -31.03 -8.29
C PRO A 130 -13.89 -32.52 -7.90
N ALA A 131 -12.70 -33.11 -8.00
CA ALA A 131 -12.48 -34.52 -7.66
C ALA A 131 -12.53 -34.83 -6.15
N LEU A 132 -12.64 -33.82 -5.29
CA LEU A 132 -13.00 -34.01 -3.87
C LEU A 132 -14.47 -34.44 -3.68
N ASN A 133 -15.33 -34.22 -4.69
CA ASN A 133 -16.76 -34.57 -4.68
C ASN A 133 -17.58 -33.91 -3.55
N ASP A 134 -17.12 -32.79 -2.99
CA ASP A 134 -17.82 -32.04 -1.94
C ASP A 134 -18.64 -30.87 -2.54
N PRO A 135 -19.97 -30.81 -2.35
CA PRO A 135 -20.81 -29.74 -2.89
C PRO A 135 -20.58 -28.36 -2.24
N ARG A 136 -19.91 -28.27 -1.08
CA ARG A 136 -19.54 -26.99 -0.45
C ARG A 136 -18.60 -26.18 -1.35
N ILE A 137 -17.70 -26.86 -2.06
CA ILE A 137 -16.71 -26.25 -2.97
C ILE A 137 -17.38 -25.39 -4.05
N ASP A 138 -18.55 -25.80 -4.56
CA ASP A 138 -19.24 -25.05 -5.61
C ASP A 138 -19.82 -23.72 -5.12
N ARG A 139 -20.09 -23.57 -3.80
CA ARG A 139 -20.55 -22.33 -3.17
C ARG A 139 -19.42 -21.37 -2.77
N LEU A 140 -18.19 -21.86 -2.60
CA LEU A 140 -17.05 -21.04 -2.15
C LEU A 140 -16.77 -19.86 -3.09
N PRO A 141 -16.47 -18.65 -2.56
CA PRO A 141 -15.86 -17.56 -3.33
C PRO A 141 -14.59 -18.00 -4.05
N TYR A 142 -14.28 -17.38 -5.19
CA TYR A 142 -13.10 -17.70 -5.99
C TYR A 142 -11.80 -17.47 -5.22
N SER A 143 -11.74 -16.39 -4.42
CA SER A 143 -10.66 -16.11 -3.48
C SER A 143 -10.38 -17.25 -2.50
N ILE A 144 -11.42 -17.87 -1.94
CA ILE A 144 -11.30 -18.99 -0.99
C ILE A 144 -10.86 -20.28 -1.69
N ARG A 145 -11.20 -20.48 -2.97
CA ARG A 145 -10.71 -21.63 -3.77
C ARG A 145 -9.19 -21.61 -3.93
N ILE A 146 -8.56 -20.44 -3.97
CA ILE A 146 -7.09 -20.30 -4.05
C ILE A 146 -6.43 -20.71 -2.72
N LEU A 147 -7.00 -20.30 -1.59
CA LEU A 147 -6.55 -20.76 -0.26
C LEU A 147 -6.70 -22.29 -0.14
N LEU A 148 -7.82 -22.83 -0.61
CA LEU A 148 -8.11 -24.27 -0.60
C LEU A 148 -7.10 -25.07 -1.44
N GLU A 149 -6.78 -24.62 -2.65
CA GLU A 149 -5.77 -25.27 -3.50
C GLU A 149 -4.40 -25.27 -2.82
N SER A 150 -3.97 -24.13 -2.27
CA SER A 150 -2.68 -24.04 -1.58
C SER A 150 -2.61 -24.98 -0.37
N ALA A 151 -3.66 -25.05 0.44
CA ALA A 151 -3.72 -25.97 1.58
C ALA A 151 -3.71 -27.45 1.15
N ILE A 152 -4.41 -27.81 0.07
CA ILE A 152 -4.43 -29.18 -0.48
C ILE A 152 -3.03 -29.57 -0.99
N ARG A 153 -2.44 -28.73 -1.85
CA ARG A 153 -1.16 -28.99 -2.50
C ARG A 153 -0.02 -29.13 -1.48
N ASN A 154 0.01 -28.30 -0.46
CA ASN A 154 1.07 -28.27 0.56
C ASN A 154 0.80 -29.16 1.79
N CYS A 155 -0.29 -29.96 1.81
CA CYS A 155 -0.67 -30.77 2.97
C CYS A 155 0.37 -31.87 3.31
N ASP A 156 1.18 -31.65 4.34
CA ASP A 156 2.21 -32.57 4.87
C ASP A 156 1.76 -33.31 6.16
N ASN A 157 0.65 -32.90 6.77
CA ASN A 157 0.19 -33.28 8.11
C ASN A 157 1.11 -32.81 9.27
N PHE A 158 1.92 -31.77 9.05
CA PHE A 158 2.79 -31.19 10.09
C PHE A 158 2.76 -29.64 10.08
N GLN A 159 3.07 -28.99 8.96
CA GLN A 159 2.85 -27.54 8.76
C GLN A 159 1.46 -27.23 8.19
N VAL A 160 0.88 -28.13 7.40
CA VAL A 160 -0.46 -28.02 6.81
C VAL A 160 -1.17 -29.37 6.94
N THR A 161 -2.32 -29.40 7.61
CA THR A 161 -3.03 -30.64 7.94
C THR A 161 -4.35 -30.80 7.18
N LYS A 162 -4.91 -32.03 7.19
CA LYS A 162 -6.25 -32.28 6.62
C LYS A 162 -7.36 -31.49 7.34
N ASP A 163 -7.17 -31.20 8.62
CA ASP A 163 -8.08 -30.37 9.42
C ASP A 163 -8.08 -28.91 8.94
N ASP A 164 -6.95 -28.42 8.43
CA ASP A 164 -6.85 -27.08 7.82
C ASP A 164 -7.54 -27.02 6.46
N VAL A 165 -7.42 -28.08 5.64
CA VAL A 165 -8.19 -28.19 4.39
C VAL A 165 -9.70 -28.23 4.69
N GLU A 166 -10.15 -29.04 5.66
CA GLU A 166 -11.56 -29.09 6.06
C GLU A 166 -12.08 -27.74 6.59
N LYS A 167 -11.26 -26.98 7.35
CA LYS A 167 -11.62 -25.61 7.78
C LYS A 167 -11.95 -24.71 6.59
N ILE A 168 -11.23 -24.84 5.48
CA ILE A 168 -11.41 -24.01 4.28
C ILE A 168 -12.58 -24.51 3.44
N VAL A 169 -12.83 -25.83 3.36
CA VAL A 169 -14.04 -26.36 2.70
C VAL A 169 -15.31 -25.98 3.48
N ASP A 170 -15.27 -25.94 4.80
CA ASP A 170 -16.37 -25.51 5.69
C ASP A 170 -16.44 -23.98 5.91
N TRP A 171 -15.84 -23.17 5.02
CA TRP A 171 -15.62 -21.72 5.17
C TRP A 171 -16.83 -20.92 5.69
N GLU A 172 -18.05 -21.20 5.21
CA GLU A 172 -19.29 -20.52 5.63
C GLU A 172 -19.54 -20.66 7.15
N ASN A 173 -19.12 -21.77 7.74
CA ASN A 173 -19.28 -22.09 9.15
C ASN A 173 -18.04 -21.78 9.99
N THR A 174 -16.84 -21.71 9.40
CA THR A 174 -15.55 -21.60 10.10
C THR A 174 -14.99 -20.19 10.11
N SER A 175 -15.13 -19.42 9.02
CA SER A 175 -14.70 -18.02 8.97
C SER A 175 -15.39 -17.15 10.04
N PRO A 176 -16.71 -17.27 10.31
CA PRO A 176 -17.37 -16.54 11.40
C PRO A 176 -16.85 -16.91 12.81
N LYS A 177 -16.18 -18.05 12.97
CA LYS A 177 -15.54 -18.48 14.22
C LYS A 177 -14.09 -17.94 14.36
N GLN A 178 -13.58 -17.24 13.34
CA GLN A 178 -12.23 -16.68 13.28
C GLN A 178 -11.14 -17.74 13.49
N VAL A 179 -11.29 -18.91 12.84
CA VAL A 179 -10.25 -19.95 12.88
C VAL A 179 -9.01 -19.49 12.12
N GLU A 180 -7.83 -19.86 12.63
CA GLU A 180 -6.58 -19.74 11.91
C GLU A 180 -6.43 -20.88 10.87
N ILE A 181 -5.80 -20.55 9.75
CA ILE A 181 -5.37 -21.48 8.70
C ILE A 181 -3.92 -21.15 8.28
N PRO A 182 -3.13 -22.15 7.86
CA PRO A 182 -1.86 -21.92 7.18
C PRO A 182 -2.10 -21.50 5.73
N PHE A 183 -1.27 -20.59 5.22
CA PHE A 183 -1.23 -20.24 3.80
C PHE A 183 0.20 -20.22 3.27
N ASN A 184 0.39 -20.86 2.12
CA ASN A 184 1.64 -20.84 1.34
C ASN A 184 1.42 -20.06 0.04
N PRO A 185 1.91 -18.80 -0.07
CA PRO A 185 1.89 -18.08 -1.34
C PRO A 185 2.81 -18.74 -2.37
N ALA A 186 2.52 -18.57 -3.66
CA ALA A 186 3.32 -19.13 -4.74
C ALA A 186 4.68 -18.42 -4.94
N ARG A 187 4.78 -17.15 -4.52
CA ARG A 187 5.96 -16.28 -4.64
C ARG A 187 5.90 -15.09 -3.66
N VAL A 188 6.98 -14.33 -3.59
CA VAL A 188 7.09 -13.08 -2.83
C VAL A 188 7.48 -11.91 -3.74
N LEU A 189 6.96 -10.71 -3.46
CA LEU A 189 7.24 -9.46 -4.19
C LEU A 189 7.87 -8.41 -3.27
N LEU A 190 8.99 -7.81 -3.68
CA LEU A 190 9.71 -6.80 -2.89
C LEU A 190 9.87 -5.48 -3.67
N GLN A 191 10.02 -4.38 -2.93
CA GLN A 191 10.47 -3.08 -3.45
C GLN A 191 11.69 -2.59 -2.65
N ASP A 192 12.49 -1.64 -3.14
CA ASP A 192 13.83 -1.40 -2.55
C ASP A 192 13.88 -0.84 -1.12
N PHE A 193 12.88 -0.08 -0.66
CA PHE A 193 12.83 0.41 0.74
C PHE A 193 12.63 -0.73 1.74
N THR A 194 11.85 -1.76 1.40
CA THR A 194 11.61 -2.92 2.29
C THR A 194 12.42 -4.17 1.90
N GLY A 195 12.95 -4.21 0.69
CA GLY A 195 13.82 -5.25 0.18
C GLY A 195 15.26 -5.11 0.66
N VAL A 196 15.75 -3.88 0.95
CA VAL A 196 17.04 -3.70 1.65
C VAL A 196 17.01 -4.37 3.03
N PRO A 197 16.09 -4.05 3.97
CA PRO A 197 16.04 -4.72 5.26
C PRO A 197 15.77 -6.23 5.15
N ALA A 198 14.91 -6.69 4.24
CA ALA A 198 14.70 -8.14 4.07
C ALA A 198 15.96 -8.89 3.59
N VAL A 199 16.81 -8.27 2.75
CA VAL A 199 18.10 -8.85 2.34
C VAL A 199 19.17 -8.70 3.44
N VAL A 200 19.10 -7.66 4.28
CA VAL A 200 19.90 -7.54 5.52
C VAL A 200 19.56 -8.69 6.47
N ASP A 201 18.29 -8.94 6.75
CA ASP A 201 17.88 -9.95 7.72
C ASP A 201 18.20 -11.38 7.22
N LEU A 202 18.04 -11.65 5.92
CA LEU A 202 18.55 -12.89 5.30
C LEU A 202 20.08 -13.02 5.35
N ALA A 203 20.84 -11.93 5.24
CA ALA A 203 22.30 -11.96 5.41
C ALA A 203 22.68 -12.26 6.86
N SER A 204 22.05 -11.58 7.82
CA SER A 204 22.30 -11.79 9.25
C SER A 204 21.85 -13.16 9.75
N MET A 205 20.81 -13.76 9.15
CA MET A 205 20.45 -15.17 9.37
C MET A 205 21.55 -16.13 8.87
N ARG A 206 22.27 -15.80 7.79
CA ARG A 206 23.43 -16.60 7.33
C ARG A 206 24.58 -16.52 8.32
N ASP A 207 24.92 -15.31 8.76
CA ASP A 207 25.99 -15.11 9.74
C ASP A 207 25.64 -15.79 11.08
N ALA A 208 24.38 -15.71 11.52
CA ALA A 208 23.89 -16.43 12.69
C ALA A 208 23.98 -17.97 12.53
N MET A 209 23.69 -18.50 11.34
CA MET A 209 23.84 -19.93 11.05
C MET A 209 25.31 -20.38 11.08
N GLU A 210 26.24 -19.60 10.50
CA GLU A 210 27.68 -19.91 10.56
C GLU A 210 28.22 -19.82 12.00
N ASN A 211 27.85 -18.78 12.76
CA ASN A 211 28.21 -18.65 14.18
C ASN A 211 27.67 -19.81 15.05
N LEU A 212 26.55 -20.43 14.66
CA LEU A 212 26.00 -21.64 15.28
C LEU A 212 26.58 -22.95 14.69
N GLY A 213 27.64 -22.88 13.87
CA GLY A 213 28.32 -24.05 13.28
C GLY A 213 27.50 -24.81 12.24
N ASN A 214 26.54 -24.14 11.58
CA ASN A 214 25.65 -24.71 10.58
C ASN A 214 25.91 -24.11 9.19
N ASP A 215 25.44 -24.80 8.14
CA ASP A 215 25.56 -24.34 6.75
C ASP A 215 24.68 -23.10 6.49
N PRO A 216 25.25 -21.92 6.18
CA PRO A 216 24.50 -20.71 5.90
C PRO A 216 23.67 -20.79 4.62
N LYS A 217 24.02 -21.67 3.66
CA LYS A 217 23.30 -21.78 2.38
C LYS A 217 21.87 -22.32 2.51
N LYS A 218 21.52 -22.85 3.68
CA LYS A 218 20.13 -23.19 4.06
C LYS A 218 19.23 -21.96 4.21
N ILE A 219 19.81 -20.78 4.45
CA ILE A 219 19.09 -19.51 4.35
C ILE A 219 19.09 -19.09 2.88
N ASN A 220 18.01 -19.48 2.19
CA ASN A 220 17.75 -19.16 0.79
C ASN A 220 16.23 -19.20 0.53
N PRO A 221 15.66 -18.27 -0.26
CA PRO A 221 14.27 -18.37 -0.69
C PRO A 221 13.97 -19.70 -1.42
N LEU A 222 12.90 -20.37 -1.00
CA LEU A 222 12.38 -21.62 -1.55
C LEU A 222 11.27 -21.38 -2.59
N VAL A 223 10.63 -20.21 -2.54
CA VAL A 223 9.73 -19.68 -3.57
C VAL A 223 10.42 -18.57 -4.37
N PRO A 224 9.95 -18.23 -5.60
CA PRO A 224 10.43 -17.07 -6.34
C PRO A 224 10.27 -15.77 -5.54
N VAL A 225 11.28 -14.90 -5.61
CA VAL A 225 11.27 -13.57 -5.02
C VAL A 225 11.60 -12.57 -6.11
N ASP A 226 10.62 -11.75 -6.51
CA ASP A 226 10.84 -10.69 -7.48
C ASP A 226 10.97 -9.35 -6.73
N LEU A 227 12.13 -8.70 -6.76
CA LEU A 227 12.37 -7.36 -6.19
C LEU A 227 12.42 -6.32 -7.31
N VAL A 228 11.77 -5.17 -7.13
CA VAL A 228 11.82 -4.04 -8.07
C VAL A 228 12.38 -2.79 -7.38
N VAL A 229 13.32 -2.08 -8.03
CA VAL A 229 13.90 -0.84 -7.48
C VAL A 229 13.20 0.37 -8.08
N ASP A 230 12.37 1.03 -7.27
CA ASP A 230 11.40 2.05 -7.70
C ASP A 230 11.04 3.11 -6.63
N HIS A 231 11.42 2.91 -5.37
CA HIS A 231 11.22 3.86 -4.26
C HIS A 231 12.42 4.81 -4.08
N SER A 232 13.56 4.54 -4.72
CA SER A 232 14.79 5.33 -4.62
C SER A 232 14.81 6.65 -5.42
N VAL A 233 14.02 6.75 -6.51
CA VAL A 233 14.00 7.94 -7.38
C VAL A 233 13.19 9.09 -6.78
N GLN A 234 13.70 10.32 -6.93
CA GLN A 234 13.09 11.56 -6.44
C GLN A 234 12.90 12.55 -7.58
N VAL A 235 11.91 13.44 -7.46
CA VAL A 235 11.64 14.48 -8.47
C VAL A 235 12.46 15.73 -8.14
N ASP A 236 13.79 15.63 -8.15
CA ASP A 236 14.69 16.78 -7.98
C ASP A 236 14.50 17.79 -9.13
N VAL A 237 14.53 17.29 -10.37
CA VAL A 237 14.28 18.05 -11.59
C VAL A 237 12.88 17.71 -12.13
N ALA A 238 12.14 18.77 -12.49
CA ALA A 238 10.82 18.72 -13.12
C ALA A 238 10.77 19.68 -14.32
N ARG A 239 9.68 19.63 -15.11
CA ARG A 239 9.44 20.55 -16.25
C ARG A 239 10.58 20.68 -17.28
N SER A 240 11.42 19.65 -17.43
CA SER A 240 12.60 19.66 -18.28
C SER A 240 12.73 18.36 -19.07
N GLU A 241 13.18 18.44 -20.33
CA GLU A 241 13.51 17.27 -21.15
C GLU A 241 14.64 16.41 -20.54
N ASN A 242 15.54 17.02 -19.76
CA ASN A 242 16.64 16.33 -19.08
C ASN A 242 16.24 15.69 -17.73
N ALA A 243 14.99 15.83 -17.28
CA ALA A 243 14.58 15.43 -15.93
C ALA A 243 14.84 13.95 -15.64
N VAL A 244 14.54 13.04 -16.58
CA VAL A 244 14.78 11.59 -16.42
C VAL A 244 16.26 11.28 -16.14
N GLN A 245 17.18 11.90 -16.90
CA GLN A 245 18.61 11.64 -16.74
C GLN A 245 19.12 12.23 -15.42
N ALA A 246 18.81 13.50 -15.13
CA ALA A 246 19.28 14.17 -13.92
C ALA A 246 18.78 13.47 -12.63
N ASN A 247 17.51 13.06 -12.59
CA ASN A 247 16.95 12.38 -11.43
C ASN A 247 17.53 10.97 -11.26
N MET A 248 17.81 10.25 -12.35
CA MET A 248 18.48 8.94 -12.31
C MET A 248 19.95 9.07 -11.87
N GLU A 249 20.67 10.09 -12.34
CA GLU A 249 22.06 10.34 -11.91
C GLU A 249 22.13 10.64 -10.40
N LEU A 250 21.22 11.48 -9.88
CA LEU A 250 21.09 11.78 -8.44
C LEU A 250 20.63 10.55 -7.63
N GLU A 251 19.70 9.76 -8.16
CA GLU A 251 19.28 8.49 -7.55
C GLU A 251 20.48 7.54 -7.36
N PHE A 252 21.27 7.30 -8.42
CA PHE A 252 22.44 6.44 -8.34
C PHE A 252 23.55 7.02 -7.46
N GLN A 253 23.73 8.35 -7.45
CA GLN A 253 24.68 9.00 -6.54
C GLN A 253 24.30 8.78 -5.07
N ARG A 254 23.02 8.96 -4.71
CA ARG A 254 22.53 8.82 -3.32
C ARG A 254 22.45 7.37 -2.85
N ASN A 255 22.06 6.45 -3.72
CA ASN A 255 21.69 5.07 -3.37
C ASN A 255 22.73 4.01 -3.78
N ARG A 256 23.92 4.39 -4.27
CA ARG A 256 24.96 3.47 -4.79
C ARG A 256 25.22 2.25 -3.91
N GLU A 257 25.29 2.45 -2.60
CA GLU A 257 25.56 1.39 -1.63
C GLU A 257 24.38 0.41 -1.51
N ARG A 258 23.15 0.93 -1.33
CA ARG A 258 21.90 0.15 -1.34
C ARG A 258 21.76 -0.67 -2.62
N PHE A 259 22.07 -0.08 -3.77
CA PHE A 259 22.00 -0.75 -5.07
C PHE A 259 23.07 -1.84 -5.22
N ALA A 260 24.29 -1.61 -4.75
CA ALA A 260 25.33 -2.64 -4.70
C ALA A 260 24.95 -3.79 -3.75
N PHE A 261 24.31 -3.49 -2.62
CA PHE A 261 23.79 -4.49 -1.68
C PHE A 261 22.68 -5.36 -2.29
N LEU A 262 21.67 -4.76 -2.92
CA LEU A 262 20.62 -5.53 -3.62
C LEU A 262 21.18 -6.35 -4.80
N LYS A 263 22.16 -5.80 -5.52
CA LYS A 263 22.86 -6.53 -6.60
C LYS A 263 23.69 -7.71 -6.07
N TRP A 264 24.30 -7.58 -4.88
CA TRP A 264 24.89 -8.72 -4.17
C TRP A 264 23.82 -9.74 -3.77
N GLY A 265 22.68 -9.31 -3.21
CA GLY A 265 21.58 -10.21 -2.86
C GLY A 265 21.14 -11.10 -4.03
N SER A 266 20.94 -10.51 -5.22
CA SER A 266 20.56 -11.24 -6.44
C SER A 266 21.59 -12.26 -6.97
N SER A 267 22.84 -12.22 -6.49
CA SER A 267 23.87 -13.22 -6.81
C SER A 267 24.21 -14.15 -5.64
N ALA A 268 23.89 -13.75 -4.40
CA ALA A 268 24.10 -14.54 -3.19
C ALA A 268 22.92 -15.46 -2.83
N PHE A 269 21.71 -15.17 -3.32
CA PHE A 269 20.49 -15.95 -3.05
C PHE A 269 19.89 -16.49 -4.36
N HIS A 270 19.65 -17.80 -4.43
CA HIS A 270 18.88 -18.40 -5.53
C HIS A 270 17.41 -17.98 -5.41
N ASN A 271 16.67 -18.04 -6.52
CA ASN A 271 15.27 -17.60 -6.63
C ASN A 271 15.01 -16.09 -6.43
N MET A 272 16.04 -15.27 -6.17
CA MET A 272 15.93 -13.82 -6.03
C MET A 272 16.24 -13.09 -7.34
N LEU A 273 15.19 -12.59 -8.01
CA LEU A 273 15.30 -11.68 -9.14
C LEU A 273 15.33 -10.23 -8.63
N VAL A 274 16.25 -9.40 -9.14
CA VAL A 274 16.22 -7.95 -8.94
C VAL A 274 16.03 -7.25 -10.29
N VAL A 275 14.92 -6.51 -10.40
CA VAL A 275 14.63 -5.55 -11.46
C VAL A 275 15.30 -4.22 -11.10
N PRO A 276 16.25 -3.73 -11.92
CA PRO A 276 17.10 -2.58 -11.59
C PRO A 276 16.39 -1.22 -11.69
N PRO A 277 16.98 -0.14 -11.13
CA PRO A 277 16.37 1.19 -11.12
C PRO A 277 16.02 1.73 -12.51
N GLY A 278 14.94 2.51 -12.59
CA GLY A 278 14.45 3.11 -13.83
C GLY A 278 13.67 2.16 -14.74
N SER A 279 13.33 0.96 -14.28
CA SER A 279 12.58 -0.05 -15.05
C SER A 279 11.05 0.18 -15.04
N GLY A 280 10.52 0.69 -13.93
CA GLY A 280 9.08 0.79 -13.67
C GLY A 280 8.74 0.63 -12.18
N ILE A 281 7.48 0.82 -11.83
CA ILE A 281 6.94 0.68 -10.46
C ILE A 281 6.57 -0.78 -10.21
N VAL A 282 6.88 -1.29 -9.02
CA VAL A 282 6.76 -2.69 -8.59
C VAL A 282 5.44 -3.35 -9.01
N HIS A 283 4.31 -2.70 -8.76
CA HIS A 283 2.98 -3.28 -9.05
C HIS A 283 2.58 -3.24 -10.53
N GLN A 284 3.07 -2.26 -11.30
CA GLN A 284 2.83 -2.23 -12.74
C GLN A 284 3.75 -3.23 -13.47
N VAL A 285 5.00 -3.37 -13.03
CA VAL A 285 5.90 -4.45 -13.46
C VAL A 285 5.34 -5.83 -13.06
N ASN A 286 4.67 -5.94 -11.91
CA ASN A 286 3.95 -7.15 -11.52
C ASN A 286 2.80 -7.46 -12.50
N LEU A 287 1.89 -6.52 -12.76
CA LEU A 287 0.76 -6.72 -13.68
C LEU A 287 1.21 -7.06 -15.12
N GLU A 288 2.11 -6.25 -15.67
CA GLU A 288 2.55 -6.35 -17.07
C GLU A 288 3.52 -7.52 -17.32
N TYR A 289 4.23 -8.03 -16.30
CA TYR A 289 5.29 -9.03 -16.48
C TYR A 289 5.34 -10.13 -15.40
N LEU A 290 5.47 -9.79 -14.11
CA LEU A 290 5.72 -10.78 -13.05
C LEU A 290 4.47 -11.58 -12.61
N GLY A 291 3.27 -11.20 -13.06
CA GLY A 291 2.05 -12.00 -12.88
C GLY A 291 2.13 -13.27 -13.72
N ARG A 292 2.09 -14.43 -13.07
CA ARG A 292 2.07 -15.76 -13.71
C ARG A 292 0.63 -16.24 -13.97
N VAL A 293 -0.33 -15.86 -13.12
CA VAL A 293 -1.74 -16.31 -13.07
C VAL A 293 -1.91 -17.80 -12.77
N VAL A 294 -1.22 -18.68 -13.50
CA VAL A 294 -1.07 -20.11 -13.18
C VAL A 294 0.41 -20.45 -13.30
N PHE A 295 0.98 -21.02 -12.24
CA PHE A 295 2.33 -21.58 -12.26
C PHE A 295 2.36 -22.93 -12.96
N ASN A 296 3.52 -23.28 -13.53
CA ASN A 296 3.89 -24.64 -13.89
C ASN A 296 5.28 -24.92 -13.34
N THR A 297 5.36 -25.57 -12.18
CA THR A 297 6.63 -25.90 -11.50
C THR A 297 6.79 -27.41 -11.50
N ASP A 298 7.86 -27.91 -12.13
CA ASP A 298 8.17 -29.34 -12.28
C ASP A 298 7.00 -30.19 -12.79
N GLY A 299 6.15 -29.60 -13.65
CA GLY A 299 4.97 -30.22 -14.23
C GLY A 299 3.70 -30.14 -13.36
N ILE A 300 3.73 -29.45 -12.22
CA ILE A 300 2.56 -29.20 -11.35
C ILE A 300 1.97 -27.81 -11.65
N LEU A 301 0.68 -27.77 -11.95
CA LEU A 301 -0.11 -26.58 -12.23
C LEU A 301 -0.91 -26.12 -10.99
N TYR A 302 -0.79 -24.85 -10.64
CA TYR A 302 -1.46 -24.24 -9.48
C TYR A 302 -1.60 -22.71 -9.66
N PRO A 303 -2.49 -22.00 -8.90
CA PRO A 303 -2.71 -20.57 -9.09
C PRO A 303 -1.50 -19.75 -8.64
N ASP A 304 -1.24 -18.64 -9.35
CA ASP A 304 -0.35 -17.58 -8.83
C ASP A 304 -1.01 -16.95 -7.60
N SER A 305 -0.19 -16.69 -6.58
CA SER A 305 -0.55 -15.99 -5.37
C SER A 305 0.71 -15.40 -4.74
N VAL A 306 0.61 -14.18 -4.20
CA VAL A 306 1.80 -13.40 -3.86
C VAL A 306 1.57 -12.54 -2.62
N VAL A 307 2.46 -12.66 -1.65
CA VAL A 307 2.58 -11.63 -0.60
C VAL A 307 3.74 -10.71 -0.94
N GLY A 308 3.64 -9.44 -0.60
CA GLY A 308 4.70 -8.50 -0.88
C GLY A 308 4.88 -7.42 0.16
N THR A 309 6.09 -6.89 0.25
CA THR A 309 6.49 -5.88 1.25
C THR A 309 6.10 -4.44 0.85
N ASP A 310 4.96 -4.32 0.17
CA ASP A 310 4.22 -3.07 -0.04
C ASP A 310 2.72 -3.35 0.08
N SER A 311 1.97 -2.40 0.66
CA SER A 311 0.54 -2.56 0.92
C SER A 311 -0.31 -2.78 -0.32
N HIS A 312 0.08 -2.23 -1.48
CA HIS A 312 -0.73 -2.22 -2.69
C HIS A 312 -0.42 -3.39 -3.63
N THR A 313 0.25 -4.44 -3.13
CA THR A 313 0.43 -5.74 -3.81
C THR A 313 -0.92 -6.28 -4.32
N THR A 314 -2.02 -5.96 -3.62
CA THR A 314 -3.42 -6.19 -3.99
C THR A 314 -3.81 -5.68 -5.38
N MET A 315 -3.05 -4.76 -5.98
CA MET A 315 -3.23 -4.37 -7.39
C MET A 315 -3.21 -5.57 -8.36
N ILE A 316 -2.51 -6.65 -8.01
CA ILE A 316 -2.48 -7.88 -8.80
C ILE A 316 -3.78 -8.70 -8.72
N ASP A 317 -4.65 -8.43 -7.72
CA ASP A 317 -5.96 -9.09 -7.60
C ASP A 317 -6.88 -8.75 -8.78
N GLY A 318 -6.64 -7.62 -9.47
CA GLY A 318 -7.30 -7.26 -10.73
C GLY A 318 -6.97 -8.21 -11.90
N LEU A 319 -5.90 -8.98 -11.80
CA LEU A 319 -5.48 -10.05 -12.72
C LEU A 319 -6.04 -11.43 -12.29
N GLY A 320 -6.75 -11.52 -11.16
CA GLY A 320 -7.21 -12.78 -10.56
C GLY A 320 -6.12 -13.60 -9.86
N VAL A 321 -5.01 -12.96 -9.50
CA VAL A 321 -3.95 -13.49 -8.64
C VAL A 321 -4.21 -13.03 -7.22
N ALA A 322 -4.39 -13.93 -6.25
CA ALA A 322 -4.63 -13.51 -4.87
C ALA A 322 -3.33 -12.98 -4.24
N GLY A 323 -3.29 -11.70 -3.85
CA GLY A 323 -2.10 -11.14 -3.21
C GLY A 323 -2.32 -9.91 -2.35
N TRP A 324 -1.44 -9.69 -1.37
CA TRP A 324 -1.61 -8.61 -0.40
C TRP A 324 -0.29 -8.17 0.24
N GLY A 325 -0.35 -7.00 0.90
CA GLY A 325 0.78 -6.44 1.63
C GLY A 325 1.05 -7.13 2.96
N VAL A 326 2.33 -7.34 3.27
CA VAL A 326 2.83 -7.93 4.52
C VAL A 326 4.08 -7.17 5.02
N GLY A 327 4.54 -7.46 6.23
CA GLY A 327 5.85 -6.98 6.71
C GLY A 327 7.01 -7.78 6.12
N GLY A 328 8.24 -7.31 6.35
CA GLY A 328 9.46 -8.01 5.91
C GLY A 328 9.55 -9.41 6.50
N ILE A 329 9.37 -9.53 7.82
CA ILE A 329 9.48 -10.79 8.57
C ILE A 329 8.47 -11.83 8.08
N GLU A 330 7.22 -11.46 7.77
CA GLU A 330 6.24 -12.40 7.20
C GLU A 330 6.61 -12.81 5.76
N ALA A 331 7.17 -11.89 4.97
CA ALA A 331 7.66 -12.19 3.62
C ALA A 331 8.88 -13.12 3.68
N GLU A 332 9.84 -12.89 4.58
CA GLU A 332 11.01 -13.74 4.83
C GLU A 332 10.61 -15.13 5.33
N ALA A 333 9.63 -15.23 6.22
CA ALA A 333 9.08 -16.51 6.66
C ALA A 333 8.49 -17.29 5.47
N ALA A 334 7.73 -16.63 4.59
CA ALA A 334 7.22 -17.23 3.36
C ALA A 334 8.36 -17.61 2.38
N MET A 335 9.40 -16.78 2.23
CA MET A 335 10.60 -17.11 1.46
C MET A 335 11.26 -18.40 1.98
N LEU A 336 11.40 -18.55 3.29
CA LEU A 336 12.03 -19.71 3.94
C LEU A 336 11.06 -20.92 4.09
N GLY A 337 9.88 -20.88 3.45
CA GLY A 337 8.94 -22.00 3.36
C GLY A 337 8.10 -22.25 4.62
N GLN A 338 8.07 -21.32 5.57
CA GLN A 338 7.13 -21.36 6.68
C GLN A 338 5.76 -20.84 6.19
N PRO A 339 4.66 -21.61 6.30
CA PRO A 339 3.34 -21.09 6.01
C PRO A 339 3.01 -19.93 6.95
N MET A 340 2.36 -18.92 6.41
CA MET A 340 1.79 -17.82 7.18
C MET A 340 0.57 -18.34 7.95
N SER A 341 0.43 -18.03 9.24
CA SER A 341 -0.88 -18.15 9.88
C SER A 341 -1.72 -16.94 9.52
N MET A 342 -2.97 -17.16 9.11
CA MET A 342 -3.96 -16.11 8.91
C MET A 342 -5.32 -16.56 9.42
N VAL A 343 -6.11 -15.62 9.95
CA VAL A 343 -7.53 -15.87 10.25
C VAL A 343 -8.27 -16.06 8.92
N LEU A 344 -9.03 -17.15 8.80
CA LEU A 344 -9.81 -17.48 7.60
C LEU A 344 -10.82 -16.36 7.30
N PRO A 345 -10.62 -15.55 6.24
CA PRO A 345 -11.24 -14.24 6.15
C PRO A 345 -12.70 -14.34 5.68
N GLY A 346 -13.53 -13.43 6.19
CA GLY A 346 -14.84 -13.18 5.60
C GLY A 346 -14.67 -12.52 4.23
N VAL A 347 -15.48 -12.93 3.25
CA VAL A 347 -15.49 -12.34 1.90
C VAL A 347 -16.72 -11.47 1.75
N VAL A 348 -16.54 -10.23 1.30
CA VAL A 348 -17.63 -9.29 0.98
C VAL A 348 -17.87 -9.31 -0.52
N GLY A 349 -19.05 -9.75 -0.94
CA GLY A 349 -19.43 -9.75 -2.36
C GLY A 349 -19.81 -8.33 -2.78
N PHE A 350 -19.07 -7.75 -3.72
CA PHE A 350 -19.34 -6.42 -4.26
C PHE A 350 -19.88 -6.54 -5.69
N LYS A 351 -21.19 -6.41 -5.84
CA LYS A 351 -21.87 -6.56 -7.14
C LYS A 351 -21.73 -5.27 -7.97
N LEU A 352 -21.30 -5.41 -9.22
CA LEU A 352 -21.30 -4.36 -10.22
C LEU A 352 -22.41 -4.62 -11.26
N SER A 353 -23.19 -3.58 -11.56
CA SER A 353 -24.21 -3.56 -12.63
C SER A 353 -24.09 -2.30 -13.49
N GLY A 354 -24.74 -2.29 -14.65
CA GLY A 354 -24.71 -1.13 -15.55
C GLY A 354 -23.34 -0.88 -16.20
N LYS A 355 -23.12 0.38 -16.63
CA LYS A 355 -21.90 0.83 -17.33
C LYS A 355 -21.56 2.27 -16.89
N LEU A 356 -20.26 2.59 -16.82
CA LEU A 356 -19.80 3.96 -16.53
C LEU A 356 -20.33 4.96 -17.58
N ARG A 357 -20.70 6.15 -17.12
CA ARG A 357 -21.16 7.26 -17.99
C ARG A 357 -19.98 7.88 -18.76
N ASP A 358 -20.30 8.61 -19.83
CA ASP A 358 -19.29 9.36 -20.60
C ASP A 358 -18.59 10.40 -19.73
N GLY A 359 -17.26 10.52 -19.89
CA GLY A 359 -16.41 11.41 -19.10
C GLY A 359 -16.13 10.97 -17.66
N VAL A 360 -16.68 9.84 -17.18
CA VAL A 360 -16.36 9.23 -15.87
C VAL A 360 -15.20 8.26 -16.02
N THR A 361 -14.22 8.31 -15.11
CA THR A 361 -12.97 7.54 -15.18
C THR A 361 -12.92 6.37 -14.20
N ALA A 362 -11.98 5.45 -14.41
CA ALA A 362 -11.65 4.38 -13.46
C ALA A 362 -11.24 4.92 -12.08
N THR A 363 -10.64 6.12 -12.02
CA THR A 363 -10.28 6.77 -10.76
C THR A 363 -11.54 7.18 -9.98
N ASP A 364 -12.57 7.70 -10.66
CA ASP A 364 -13.85 8.06 -10.02
C ASP A 364 -14.57 6.84 -9.45
N LEU A 365 -14.51 5.72 -10.18
CA LEU A 365 -15.03 4.43 -9.73
C LEU A 365 -14.31 3.93 -8.48
N VAL A 366 -12.97 3.89 -8.45
CA VAL A 366 -12.26 3.41 -7.24
C VAL A 366 -12.44 4.34 -6.04
N LEU A 367 -12.50 5.66 -6.23
CA LEU A 367 -12.76 6.59 -5.10
C LEU A 367 -14.17 6.38 -4.52
N THR A 368 -15.18 6.13 -5.38
CA THR A 368 -16.53 5.77 -4.97
C THR A 368 -16.57 4.43 -4.22
N VAL A 369 -15.96 3.38 -4.79
CA VAL A 369 -15.84 2.04 -4.18
C VAL A 369 -15.10 2.12 -2.83
N THR A 370 -14.04 2.93 -2.74
CA THR A 370 -13.27 3.17 -1.52
C THR A 370 -14.12 3.80 -0.42
N GLN A 371 -14.93 4.82 -0.76
CA GLN A 371 -15.88 5.43 0.19
C GLN A 371 -16.90 4.41 0.70
N MET A 372 -17.50 3.62 -0.22
CA MET A 372 -18.51 2.60 0.11
C MET A 372 -17.96 1.49 1.01
N LEU A 373 -16.83 0.91 0.66
CA LEU A 373 -16.20 -0.18 1.40
C LEU A 373 -15.68 0.28 2.77
N ARG A 374 -15.12 1.50 2.86
CA ARG A 374 -14.70 2.07 4.15
C ARG A 374 -15.89 2.31 5.09
N LYS A 375 -17.04 2.71 4.54
CA LYS A 375 -18.30 2.91 5.27
C LYS A 375 -18.95 1.58 5.71
N HIS A 376 -18.76 0.50 4.96
CA HIS A 376 -19.25 -0.85 5.30
C HIS A 376 -18.40 -1.57 6.35
N GLY A 377 -17.09 -1.29 6.39
CA GLY A 377 -16.16 -1.86 7.36
C GLY A 377 -15.63 -3.24 6.93
N VAL A 378 -14.57 -3.23 6.12
CA VAL A 378 -13.97 -4.43 5.51
C VAL A 378 -12.59 -4.81 6.06
N VAL A 379 -12.21 -4.26 7.22
CA VAL A 379 -10.96 -4.61 7.93
C VAL A 379 -10.94 -6.10 8.28
N GLY A 380 -9.85 -6.79 7.93
CA GLY A 380 -9.68 -8.23 8.14
C GLY A 380 -10.53 -9.12 7.22
N LYS A 381 -11.01 -8.58 6.10
CA LYS A 381 -11.85 -9.28 5.12
C LYS A 381 -11.26 -9.20 3.72
N PHE A 382 -11.61 -10.17 2.89
CA PHE A 382 -11.50 -10.03 1.43
C PHE A 382 -12.73 -9.29 0.88
N VAL A 383 -12.55 -8.61 -0.24
CA VAL A 383 -13.65 -8.19 -1.12
C VAL A 383 -13.55 -9.02 -2.40
N GLU A 384 -14.67 -9.49 -2.94
CA GLU A 384 -14.73 -10.21 -4.21
C GLU A 384 -15.76 -9.52 -5.13
N PHE A 385 -15.29 -9.04 -6.28
CA PHE A 385 -16.10 -8.29 -7.24
C PHE A 385 -16.77 -9.24 -8.22
N TYR A 386 -18.07 -9.03 -8.49
CA TYR A 386 -18.87 -9.91 -9.34
C TYR A 386 -20.04 -9.16 -10.01
N GLY A 387 -20.75 -9.81 -10.93
CA GLY A 387 -21.93 -9.25 -11.62
C GLY A 387 -21.65 -8.83 -13.07
N GLU A 388 -22.69 -8.38 -13.76
CA GLU A 388 -22.66 -8.07 -15.20
C GLU A 388 -21.72 -6.89 -15.55
N GLY A 389 -21.61 -5.89 -14.66
CA GLY A 389 -20.73 -4.74 -14.86
C GLY A 389 -19.23 -5.09 -14.88
N MET A 390 -18.85 -6.31 -14.50
CA MET A 390 -17.47 -6.80 -14.61
C MET A 390 -16.99 -6.90 -16.05
N ALA A 391 -17.88 -7.21 -17.00
CA ALA A 391 -17.56 -7.31 -18.42
C ALA A 391 -17.34 -5.93 -19.08
N GLU A 392 -17.84 -4.86 -18.46
CA GLU A 392 -17.67 -3.47 -18.92
C GLU A 392 -16.36 -2.83 -18.42
N LEU A 393 -15.65 -3.48 -17.49
CA LEU A 393 -14.37 -3.00 -16.94
C LEU A 393 -13.17 -3.68 -17.60
N SER A 394 -12.25 -2.89 -18.15
CA SER A 394 -10.96 -3.38 -18.61
C SER A 394 -10.11 -3.85 -17.43
N LEU A 395 -9.10 -4.68 -17.69
CA LEU A 395 -8.23 -5.17 -16.61
C LEU A 395 -7.51 -4.04 -15.86
N ALA A 396 -7.20 -2.93 -16.54
CA ALA A 396 -6.58 -1.80 -15.90
C ALA A 396 -7.52 -1.09 -14.91
N ASP A 397 -8.82 -1.06 -15.19
CA ASP A 397 -9.82 -0.49 -14.28
C ASP A 397 -9.97 -1.38 -13.04
N ARG A 398 -9.96 -2.70 -13.22
CA ARG A 398 -9.95 -3.70 -12.14
C ARG A 398 -8.71 -3.57 -11.26
N ALA A 399 -7.52 -3.44 -11.87
CA ALA A 399 -6.27 -3.23 -11.15
C ALA A 399 -6.25 -1.89 -10.38
N THR A 400 -6.82 -0.81 -10.95
CA THR A 400 -7.03 0.46 -10.26
C THR A 400 -7.91 0.29 -9.00
N ILE A 401 -9.00 -0.49 -9.07
CA ILE A 401 -9.89 -0.77 -7.93
C ILE A 401 -9.20 -1.64 -6.85
N ALA A 402 -8.47 -2.66 -7.28
CA ALA A 402 -7.78 -3.61 -6.41
C ALA A 402 -6.57 -2.98 -5.68
N ASN A 403 -5.88 -2.03 -6.33
CA ASN A 403 -4.75 -1.28 -5.77
C ASN A 403 -5.09 -0.55 -4.45
N MET A 404 -6.31 0.00 -4.34
CA MET A 404 -6.74 0.79 -3.17
C MET A 404 -7.35 -0.06 -2.04
N SER A 405 -7.14 -1.38 -2.04
CA SER A 405 -7.59 -2.28 -0.97
C SER A 405 -7.16 -1.83 0.44
N PRO A 406 -5.90 -1.38 0.68
CA PRO A 406 -5.49 -0.86 1.99
C PRO A 406 -6.26 0.40 2.43
N GLU A 407 -6.66 1.24 1.47
CA GLU A 407 -7.31 2.52 1.72
C GLU A 407 -8.78 2.38 2.14
N TYR A 408 -9.51 1.41 1.55
CA TYR A 408 -10.78 0.96 2.16
C TYR A 408 -10.57 0.03 3.35
N GLY A 409 -9.42 -0.65 3.43
CA GLY A 409 -8.96 -1.44 4.58
C GLY A 409 -9.18 -2.95 4.44
N ALA A 410 -9.50 -3.44 3.24
CA ALA A 410 -9.55 -4.88 2.99
C ALA A 410 -8.14 -5.48 2.97
N THR A 411 -8.04 -6.79 3.20
CA THR A 411 -6.78 -7.51 2.98
C THR A 411 -6.45 -7.59 1.49
N MET A 412 -7.46 -7.83 0.64
CA MET A 412 -7.32 -7.90 -0.82
C MET A 412 -8.67 -7.63 -1.52
N GLY A 413 -8.64 -7.27 -2.81
CA GLY A 413 -9.79 -6.78 -3.59
C GLY A 413 -9.96 -7.54 -4.91
N PHE A 414 -10.54 -8.73 -4.84
CA PHE A 414 -10.39 -9.80 -5.83
C PHE A 414 -11.33 -9.72 -7.04
N PHE A 415 -10.76 -9.84 -8.24
CA PHE A 415 -11.47 -9.97 -9.51
C PHE A 415 -11.18 -11.35 -10.11
N PRO A 416 -12.15 -12.30 -10.14
CA PRO A 416 -11.94 -13.62 -10.71
C PRO A 416 -11.48 -13.58 -12.18
N VAL A 417 -10.69 -14.58 -12.60
CA VAL A 417 -10.15 -14.66 -13.97
C VAL A 417 -11.26 -14.94 -14.97
N ASP A 418 -11.33 -14.10 -16.02
CA ASP A 418 -12.27 -14.21 -17.11
C ASP A 418 -11.61 -13.94 -18.48
N HIS A 419 -12.43 -13.82 -19.53
CA HIS A 419 -11.97 -13.53 -20.88
C HIS A 419 -11.21 -12.19 -21.03
N VAL A 420 -11.50 -11.17 -20.21
CA VAL A 420 -10.76 -9.88 -20.23
C VAL A 420 -9.34 -10.07 -19.69
N THR A 421 -9.17 -10.91 -18.67
CA THR A 421 -7.84 -11.33 -18.18
C THR A 421 -7.06 -12.07 -19.27
N LEU A 422 -7.68 -13.02 -19.98
CA LEU A 422 -7.01 -13.74 -21.08
C LEU A 422 -6.61 -12.79 -22.23
N GLN A 423 -7.46 -11.81 -22.57
CA GLN A 423 -7.14 -10.78 -23.56
C GLN A 423 -5.96 -9.90 -23.12
N TYR A 424 -5.93 -9.46 -21.85
CA TYR A 424 -4.81 -8.67 -21.32
C TYR A 424 -3.49 -9.45 -21.31
N LEU A 425 -3.52 -10.74 -21.00
CA LEU A 425 -2.32 -11.59 -21.07
C LEU A 425 -1.75 -11.66 -22.50
N LYS A 426 -2.60 -11.79 -23.52
CA LYS A 426 -2.17 -11.72 -24.93
C LYS A 426 -1.68 -10.32 -25.32
N LEU A 427 -2.35 -9.26 -24.89
CA LEU A 427 -1.93 -7.87 -25.11
C LEU A 427 -0.54 -7.58 -24.51
N THR A 428 -0.27 -8.09 -23.31
CA THR A 428 1.04 -7.96 -22.64
C THR A 428 2.11 -8.90 -23.19
N GLY A 429 1.78 -9.71 -24.21
CA GLY A 429 2.74 -10.55 -24.94
C GLY A 429 3.03 -11.92 -24.32
N ARG A 430 2.21 -12.40 -23.37
CA ARG A 430 2.22 -13.82 -22.97
C ARG A 430 1.78 -14.69 -24.16
N SER A 431 2.34 -15.89 -24.31
CA SER A 431 2.10 -16.73 -25.50
C SER A 431 0.71 -17.37 -25.49
N ASP A 432 0.17 -17.67 -26.68
CA ASP A 432 -1.12 -18.39 -26.81
C ASP A 432 -1.11 -19.74 -26.09
N GLU A 433 0.04 -20.43 -26.02
CA GLU A 433 0.20 -21.67 -25.26
C GLU A 433 0.08 -21.44 -23.75
N THR A 434 0.74 -20.41 -23.20
CA THR A 434 0.60 -20.03 -21.78
C THR A 434 -0.83 -19.64 -21.45
N VAL A 435 -1.48 -18.85 -22.30
CA VAL A 435 -2.88 -18.42 -22.10
C VAL A 435 -3.84 -19.62 -22.20
N SER A 436 -3.57 -20.59 -23.08
CA SER A 436 -4.35 -21.84 -23.18
C SER A 436 -4.21 -22.72 -21.94
N ILE A 437 -3.00 -22.81 -21.36
CA ILE A 437 -2.74 -23.52 -20.09
C ILE A 437 -3.54 -22.87 -18.95
N ILE A 438 -3.48 -21.54 -18.86
CA ILE A 438 -4.20 -20.75 -17.83
C ILE A 438 -5.71 -20.99 -17.92
N GLU A 439 -6.31 -20.85 -19.10
CA GLU A 439 -7.76 -21.08 -19.28
C GLU A 439 -8.15 -22.54 -18.98
N ALA A 440 -7.41 -23.51 -19.53
CA ALA A 440 -7.72 -24.92 -19.34
C ALA A 440 -7.64 -25.34 -17.86
N TYR A 441 -6.60 -24.89 -17.14
CA TYR A 441 -6.44 -25.14 -15.71
C TYR A 441 -7.60 -24.52 -14.90
N LEU A 442 -7.88 -23.23 -15.12
CA LEU A 442 -8.88 -22.51 -14.33
C LEU A 442 -10.30 -23.02 -14.60
N ARG A 443 -10.65 -23.38 -15.85
CA ARG A 443 -11.92 -24.05 -16.14
C ARG A 443 -11.99 -25.43 -15.46
N ALA A 444 -10.93 -26.24 -15.55
CA ALA A 444 -10.90 -27.57 -14.93
C ALA A 444 -11.02 -27.56 -13.39
N ASN A 445 -10.57 -26.49 -12.73
CA ASN A 445 -10.71 -26.29 -11.28
C ASN A 445 -11.90 -25.42 -10.85
N LYS A 446 -12.83 -25.07 -11.78
CA LYS A 446 -13.96 -24.16 -11.52
C LYS A 446 -13.53 -22.82 -10.88
N MET A 447 -12.43 -22.26 -11.38
CA MET A 447 -11.81 -20.99 -10.99
C MET A 447 -11.91 -19.89 -12.08
N PHE A 448 -12.48 -20.21 -13.24
CA PHE A 448 -12.75 -19.26 -14.33
C PHE A 448 -14.19 -18.69 -14.24
N VAL A 449 -14.40 -17.49 -14.77
CA VAL A 449 -15.72 -16.86 -14.95
C VAL A 449 -16.00 -16.67 -16.45
N ASP A 450 -17.08 -17.29 -16.93
CA ASP A 450 -17.55 -17.16 -18.31
C ASP A 450 -18.99 -16.63 -18.31
N TYR A 451 -19.19 -15.34 -18.61
CA TYR A 451 -20.49 -14.68 -18.55
C TYR A 451 -21.52 -15.20 -19.58
N ASN A 452 -21.10 -16.05 -20.52
CA ASN A 452 -22.01 -16.74 -21.45
C ASN A 452 -22.69 -17.95 -20.78
N GLU A 453 -22.16 -18.45 -19.65
CA GLU A 453 -22.70 -19.56 -18.88
C GLU A 453 -23.58 -19.07 -17.71
N PRO A 454 -24.57 -19.85 -17.24
CA PRO A 454 -25.36 -19.50 -16.06
C PRO A 454 -24.50 -19.42 -14.79
N GLN A 455 -24.31 -18.20 -14.26
CA GLN A 455 -23.48 -17.99 -13.08
C GLN A 455 -24.10 -18.61 -11.82
N GLN A 456 -23.40 -19.56 -11.21
CA GLN A 456 -23.77 -20.12 -9.91
C GLN A 456 -23.49 -19.10 -8.80
N GLU A 457 -24.51 -18.76 -8.01
CA GLU A 457 -24.39 -17.89 -6.84
C GLU A 457 -23.34 -18.41 -5.84
N LYS A 458 -22.41 -17.54 -5.44
CA LYS A 458 -21.40 -17.82 -4.41
C LYS A 458 -21.83 -17.24 -3.06
N ALA A 459 -21.56 -17.98 -1.99
CA ALA A 459 -21.87 -17.55 -0.64
C ALA A 459 -20.89 -16.45 -0.21
N HIS A 460 -21.40 -15.32 0.29
CA HIS A 460 -20.57 -14.22 0.80
C HIS A 460 -20.97 -13.86 2.24
N SER A 461 -20.02 -13.40 3.03
CA SER A 461 -20.24 -13.02 4.45
C SER A 461 -21.09 -11.75 4.60
N SER A 462 -21.07 -10.89 3.59
CA SER A 462 -21.97 -9.75 3.41
C SER A 462 -21.94 -9.30 1.94
N TYR A 463 -22.93 -8.50 1.55
CA TYR A 463 -23.15 -8.10 0.15
C TYR A 463 -23.26 -6.58 0.04
N LEU A 464 -22.71 -6.03 -1.04
CA LEU A 464 -22.87 -4.65 -1.50
C LEU A 464 -23.19 -4.66 -3.00
N GLN A 465 -23.79 -3.58 -3.51
CA GLN A 465 -23.97 -3.35 -4.95
C GLN A 465 -23.67 -1.89 -5.29
N LEU A 466 -23.11 -1.66 -6.47
CA LEU A 466 -22.98 -0.36 -7.14
C LEU A 466 -23.47 -0.51 -8.58
N ASP A 467 -24.32 0.42 -9.03
CA ASP A 467 -24.52 0.62 -10.46
C ASP A 467 -23.43 1.57 -10.98
N LEU A 468 -22.74 1.17 -12.04
CA LEU A 468 -21.70 1.99 -12.65
C LEU A 468 -22.26 3.28 -13.27
N ALA A 469 -23.57 3.34 -13.56
CA ALA A 469 -24.23 4.57 -14.01
C ALA A 469 -24.37 5.63 -12.91
N ASP A 470 -24.39 5.26 -11.62
CA ASP A 470 -24.50 6.20 -10.50
C ASP A 470 -23.18 6.95 -10.22
N VAL A 471 -22.04 6.39 -10.66
CA VAL A 471 -20.71 7.00 -10.46
C VAL A 471 -20.63 8.35 -11.17
N GLU A 472 -20.11 9.37 -10.49
CA GLU A 472 -19.91 10.72 -11.03
C GLU A 472 -18.46 11.22 -10.83
N PRO A 473 -17.98 12.18 -11.64
CA PRO A 473 -16.62 12.69 -11.53
C PRO A 473 -16.34 13.28 -10.15
N CYS A 474 -15.19 12.95 -9.57
CA CYS A 474 -14.86 13.26 -8.19
C CYS A 474 -13.35 13.35 -7.93
N ILE A 475 -12.99 13.84 -6.75
CA ILE A 475 -11.65 13.73 -6.18
C ILE A 475 -11.77 13.26 -4.72
N SER A 476 -10.66 12.92 -4.05
CA SER A 476 -10.65 12.62 -2.61
C SER A 476 -9.58 13.42 -1.86
N GLY A 477 -9.96 14.08 -0.76
CA GLY A 477 -9.06 14.93 0.03
C GLY A 477 -9.81 15.83 1.02
N PRO A 478 -9.12 16.76 1.72
CA PRO A 478 -7.72 17.13 1.55
C PRO A 478 -6.69 16.22 2.26
N LYS A 479 -7.13 15.26 3.09
CA LYS A 479 -6.23 14.54 4.01
C LYS A 479 -6.45 13.02 4.13
N ARG A 480 -7.46 12.43 3.48
CA ARG A 480 -7.68 10.96 3.48
C ARG A 480 -8.19 10.44 2.13
N PRO A 481 -7.91 9.18 1.74
CA PRO A 481 -8.33 8.65 0.43
C PRO A 481 -9.84 8.38 0.30
N HIS A 482 -10.53 8.15 1.41
CA HIS A 482 -11.98 7.95 1.47
C HIS A 482 -12.78 9.24 1.71
N ASP A 483 -12.12 10.41 1.79
CA ASP A 483 -12.76 11.73 1.88
C ASP A 483 -13.18 12.23 0.48
N GLN A 484 -14.01 11.46 -0.22
CA GLN A 484 -14.50 11.77 -1.57
C GLN A 484 -15.27 13.11 -1.59
N VAL A 485 -15.12 13.84 -2.69
CA VAL A 485 -15.82 15.09 -3.01
C VAL A 485 -16.24 15.03 -4.48
N PRO A 486 -17.55 15.07 -4.81
CA PRO A 486 -18.02 15.24 -6.18
C PRO A 486 -17.43 16.50 -6.82
N LEU A 487 -17.06 16.45 -8.10
CA LEU A 487 -16.33 17.54 -8.76
C LEU A 487 -17.09 18.88 -8.72
N LYS A 488 -18.42 18.81 -8.90
CA LYS A 488 -19.38 19.93 -8.78
C LYS A 488 -19.45 20.58 -7.38
N GLU A 489 -18.98 19.88 -6.34
CA GLU A 489 -19.03 20.32 -4.94
C GLU A 489 -17.67 20.81 -4.43
N MET A 490 -16.60 20.68 -5.23
CA MET A 490 -15.23 20.87 -4.74
C MET A 490 -14.98 22.27 -4.16
N LYS A 491 -15.42 23.33 -4.85
CA LYS A 491 -15.32 24.70 -4.35
C LYS A 491 -16.06 24.91 -3.02
N ALA A 492 -17.20 24.24 -2.84
CA ALA A 492 -17.99 24.33 -1.63
C ALA A 492 -17.34 23.60 -0.44
N ASP A 493 -16.83 22.37 -0.63
CA ASP A 493 -16.09 21.68 0.43
C ASP A 493 -14.74 22.35 0.72
N TRP A 494 -14.10 22.99 -0.28
CA TRP A 494 -12.89 23.78 -0.07
C TRP A 494 -13.12 24.95 0.91
N HIS A 495 -14.08 25.84 0.62
CA HIS A 495 -14.42 26.93 1.53
C HIS A 495 -14.92 26.42 2.90
N ALA A 496 -15.62 25.27 2.93
CA ALA A 496 -16.01 24.63 4.17
C ALA A 496 -14.79 24.13 4.98
N CYS A 497 -13.78 23.54 4.34
CA CYS A 497 -12.54 23.10 4.98
C CYS A 497 -11.72 24.26 5.53
N LEU A 498 -11.71 25.43 4.87
CA LEU A 498 -11.07 26.62 5.44
C LEU A 498 -11.71 27.06 6.76
N ASN A 499 -13.04 26.96 6.88
CA ASN A 499 -13.81 27.40 8.05
C ASN A 499 -13.90 26.35 9.19
N LYS A 500 -13.84 25.05 8.88
CA LYS A 500 -13.93 23.96 9.87
C LYS A 500 -12.68 23.91 10.77
N THR A 501 -12.85 23.51 12.03
CA THR A 501 -11.77 23.28 13.01
C THR A 501 -10.74 22.27 12.49
N VAL A 502 -9.46 22.43 12.89
CA VAL A 502 -8.34 21.59 12.44
C VAL A 502 -8.68 20.09 12.55
N GLY A 503 -8.54 19.38 11.42
CA GLY A 503 -8.84 17.95 11.30
C GLY A 503 -8.74 17.49 9.84
N PHE A 504 -9.32 16.33 9.51
CA PHE A 504 -9.25 15.75 8.16
C PHE A 504 -9.93 16.62 7.07
N LYS A 505 -11.02 17.29 7.43
CA LYS A 505 -11.79 18.23 6.59
C LYS A 505 -11.75 19.65 7.17
N GLY A 506 -10.62 20.10 7.73
CA GLY A 506 -10.58 21.41 8.42
C GLY A 506 -9.19 21.99 8.63
N PHE A 507 -9.08 23.31 8.44
CA PHE A 507 -7.85 24.10 8.54
C PHE A 507 -7.92 25.25 9.55
N ALA A 508 -9.12 25.65 10.00
CA ALA A 508 -9.36 26.75 10.94
C ALA A 508 -8.76 28.11 10.54
N VAL A 509 -8.79 28.47 9.25
CA VAL A 509 -8.27 29.74 8.75
C VAL A 509 -9.24 30.88 9.11
N PRO A 510 -8.79 31.97 9.77
CA PRO A 510 -9.63 33.13 10.07
C PRO A 510 -10.26 33.75 8.82
N LYS A 511 -11.50 34.25 8.91
CA LYS A 511 -12.27 34.71 7.73
C LYS A 511 -11.65 35.91 7.03
N GLU A 512 -10.97 36.74 7.80
CA GLU A 512 -10.13 37.86 7.39
C GLU A 512 -8.93 37.40 6.54
N GLU A 513 -8.33 36.25 6.87
CA GLU A 513 -7.18 35.67 6.14
C GLU A 513 -7.62 34.77 4.97
N GLN A 514 -8.85 34.24 4.93
CA GLN A 514 -9.30 33.31 3.87
C GLN A 514 -9.14 33.84 2.43
N ASN A 515 -9.09 35.16 2.23
CA ASN A 515 -8.89 35.81 0.93
C ASN A 515 -7.46 36.32 0.68
N LYS A 516 -6.48 35.92 1.52
CA LYS A 516 -5.08 36.35 1.45
C LYS A 516 -4.43 36.03 0.11
N VAL A 517 -3.58 36.94 -0.35
CA VAL A 517 -2.83 36.84 -1.60
C VAL A 517 -1.35 37.07 -1.32
N ALA A 518 -0.57 35.99 -1.31
CA ALA A 518 0.88 36.04 -1.21
C ALA A 518 1.46 36.38 -2.60
N LYS A 519 1.98 37.60 -2.76
CA LYS A 519 2.64 38.06 -4.00
C LYS A 519 4.14 37.76 -3.93
N PHE A 520 4.69 37.20 -4.99
CA PHE A 520 6.11 36.84 -5.09
C PHE A 520 6.63 36.99 -6.53
N THR A 521 7.94 36.79 -6.72
CA THR A 521 8.60 36.93 -8.03
C THR A 521 9.25 35.61 -8.41
N PHE A 522 8.62 34.86 -9.31
CA PHE A 522 9.11 33.57 -9.80
C PHE A 522 10.04 33.78 -11.00
N HIS A 523 11.35 33.64 -10.81
CA HIS A 523 12.40 33.84 -11.83
C HIS A 523 12.26 35.17 -12.63
N GLY A 524 11.81 36.24 -11.98
CA GLY A 524 11.59 37.57 -12.59
C GLY A 524 10.15 37.84 -13.07
N LEU A 525 9.27 36.83 -13.09
CA LEU A 525 7.85 37.00 -13.38
C LEU A 525 7.03 37.28 -12.11
N PRO A 526 6.08 38.23 -12.12
CA PRO A 526 5.17 38.43 -10.98
C PRO A 526 4.21 37.24 -10.84
N ALA A 527 4.07 36.73 -9.62
CA ALA A 527 3.27 35.56 -9.30
C ALA A 527 2.46 35.76 -8.02
N GLU A 528 1.35 35.01 -7.89
CA GLU A 528 0.45 35.08 -6.73
C GLU A 528 0.04 33.67 -6.28
N LEU A 529 0.08 33.42 -4.97
CA LEU A 529 -0.55 32.28 -4.31
C LEU A 529 -1.70 32.74 -3.42
N LYS A 530 -2.71 31.88 -3.28
CA LYS A 530 -3.84 32.02 -2.36
C LYS A 530 -4.08 30.68 -1.67
N HIS A 531 -4.92 30.67 -0.64
CA HIS A 531 -5.44 29.43 -0.08
C HIS A 531 -6.09 28.57 -1.18
N GLY A 532 -5.57 27.37 -1.40
CA GLY A 532 -6.06 26.44 -2.43
C GLY A 532 -5.32 26.50 -3.76
N SER A 533 -4.33 27.40 -3.93
CA SER A 533 -3.44 27.37 -5.09
C SER A 533 -2.72 26.03 -5.22
N VAL A 534 -2.78 25.43 -6.41
CA VAL A 534 -2.10 24.18 -6.73
C VAL A 534 -0.63 24.50 -6.96
N VAL A 535 0.27 23.87 -6.20
CA VAL A 535 1.73 24.03 -6.32
C VAL A 535 2.43 22.75 -6.75
N ILE A 536 1.78 21.59 -6.60
CA ILE A 536 2.23 20.30 -7.14
C ILE A 536 1.09 19.66 -7.93
N ALA A 537 1.39 19.22 -9.16
CA ALA A 537 0.45 18.48 -10.01
C ALA A 537 1.15 17.24 -10.58
N ALA A 538 0.89 16.06 -9.99
CA ALA A 538 1.67 14.85 -10.25
C ALA A 538 0.85 13.72 -10.88
N ILE A 539 1.16 13.40 -12.14
CA ILE A 539 0.69 12.18 -12.80
C ILE A 539 1.69 11.07 -12.42
N THR A 540 1.30 10.25 -11.45
CA THR A 540 2.15 9.29 -10.70
C THR A 540 1.33 8.08 -10.22
N SER A 541 1.98 7.15 -9.51
CA SER A 541 1.45 5.89 -8.94
C SER A 541 1.00 4.81 -9.92
N CYS A 542 1.41 3.57 -9.63
CA CYS A 542 0.89 2.36 -10.26
C CYS A 542 -0.65 2.30 -10.35
N THR A 543 -1.36 2.89 -9.37
CA THR A 543 -2.84 3.00 -9.29
C THR A 543 -3.48 3.46 -10.59
N ASN A 544 -2.86 4.43 -11.29
CA ASN A 544 -3.40 5.02 -12.52
C ASN A 544 -2.42 4.93 -13.71
N MET A 545 -1.10 4.85 -13.48
CA MET A 545 -0.11 4.77 -14.57
C MET A 545 -0.15 3.46 -15.37
N SER A 546 -0.79 2.43 -14.81
CA SER A 546 -1.06 1.14 -15.48
C SER A 546 -2.30 1.15 -16.39
N ASN A 547 -3.03 2.27 -16.44
CA ASN A 547 -4.30 2.39 -17.14
C ASN A 547 -4.19 3.33 -18.36
N PRO A 548 -4.08 2.78 -19.60
CA PRO A 548 -3.91 3.58 -20.80
C PRO A 548 -5.06 4.55 -21.07
N SER A 549 -6.28 4.23 -20.63
CA SER A 549 -7.47 5.05 -20.86
C SER A 549 -7.34 6.42 -20.18
N VAL A 550 -7.00 6.45 -18.89
CA VAL A 550 -6.77 7.72 -18.18
C VAL A 550 -5.46 8.39 -18.60
N MET A 551 -4.43 7.62 -18.96
CA MET A 551 -3.14 8.19 -19.41
C MET A 551 -3.21 8.87 -20.77
N LEU A 552 -3.89 8.27 -21.74
CA LEU A 552 -4.16 8.89 -23.04
C LEU A 552 -5.23 9.98 -22.91
N GLY A 553 -6.21 9.82 -22.01
CA GLY A 553 -7.14 10.88 -21.62
C GLY A 553 -6.42 12.15 -21.11
N ALA A 554 -5.41 12.02 -20.25
CA ALA A 554 -4.59 13.15 -19.79
C ALA A 554 -3.83 13.81 -20.95
N GLY A 555 -3.29 13.02 -21.88
CA GLY A 555 -2.68 13.51 -23.11
C GLY A 555 -3.66 14.26 -24.02
N LEU A 556 -4.92 13.82 -24.10
CA LEU A 556 -5.99 14.48 -24.86
C LEU A 556 -6.43 15.79 -24.19
N VAL A 557 -6.55 15.85 -22.87
CA VAL A 557 -6.79 17.11 -22.13
C VAL A 557 -5.67 18.10 -22.39
N ALA A 558 -4.41 17.67 -22.26
CA ALA A 558 -3.24 18.52 -22.55
C ALA A 558 -3.24 19.01 -24.02
N LYS A 559 -3.57 18.13 -24.98
CA LYS A 559 -3.73 18.48 -26.40
C LYS A 559 -4.79 19.56 -26.60
N LYS A 560 -6.03 19.34 -26.15
CA LYS A 560 -7.13 20.30 -26.32
C LYS A 560 -6.81 21.64 -25.64
N ALA A 561 -6.18 21.62 -24.47
CA ALA A 561 -5.70 22.81 -23.77
C ALA A 561 -4.64 23.59 -24.59
N CYS A 562 -3.60 22.93 -25.10
CA CYS A 562 -2.61 23.56 -25.99
C CYS A 562 -3.24 24.10 -27.28
N GLU A 563 -4.19 23.38 -27.87
CA GLU A 563 -4.85 23.76 -29.12
C GLU A 563 -5.78 24.97 -28.93
N LEU A 564 -6.34 25.18 -27.72
CA LEU A 564 -7.06 26.41 -27.33
C LEU A 564 -6.12 27.51 -26.79
N GLY A 565 -4.87 27.20 -26.45
CA GLY A 565 -3.87 28.15 -25.97
C GLY A 565 -3.90 28.41 -24.46
N LEU A 566 -4.29 27.42 -23.66
CA LEU A 566 -4.09 27.44 -22.21
C LEU A 566 -2.69 26.90 -21.87
N GLU A 567 -2.07 27.41 -20.80
CA GLU A 567 -0.76 26.97 -20.30
C GLU A 567 -0.74 26.83 -18.77
N VAL A 568 -0.10 25.77 -18.25
CA VAL A 568 0.11 25.59 -16.81
C VAL A 568 1.11 26.62 -16.26
N LYS A 569 0.66 27.45 -15.31
CA LYS A 569 1.45 28.47 -14.58
C LYS A 569 2.85 27.96 -14.21
N PRO A 570 3.93 28.74 -14.44
CA PRO A 570 5.29 28.20 -14.44
C PRO A 570 5.79 27.75 -13.05
N TRP A 571 5.27 28.34 -11.97
CA TRP A 571 5.60 28.00 -10.59
C TRP A 571 4.93 26.73 -10.04
N ILE A 572 4.08 26.05 -10.84
CA ILE A 572 3.48 24.76 -10.44
C ILE A 572 4.44 23.63 -10.80
N LYS A 573 4.84 22.81 -9.82
CA LYS A 573 5.69 21.64 -10.03
C LYS A 573 4.88 20.50 -10.64
N THR A 574 4.82 20.47 -11.97
CA THR A 574 4.21 19.39 -12.76
C THR A 574 5.20 18.25 -13.01
N SER A 575 4.74 17.00 -12.86
CA SER A 575 5.58 15.81 -13.08
C SER A 575 4.78 14.64 -13.65
N LEU A 576 5.39 13.91 -14.59
CA LEU A 576 4.88 12.64 -15.13
C LEU A 576 5.85 11.51 -14.73
N ALA A 577 5.40 10.50 -13.98
CA ALA A 577 6.21 9.40 -13.49
C ALA A 577 5.61 8.04 -13.88
N PRO A 578 5.94 7.49 -15.05
CA PRO A 578 5.33 6.25 -15.56
C PRO A 578 5.77 5.00 -14.80
N GLY A 579 4.84 4.09 -14.54
CA GLY A 579 5.15 2.82 -13.86
C GLY A 579 5.68 1.72 -14.77
N SER A 580 5.77 1.94 -16.10
CA SER A 580 6.62 1.13 -16.99
C SER A 580 7.03 1.92 -18.23
N GLY A 581 8.09 1.47 -18.91
CA GLY A 581 8.51 2.02 -20.21
C GLY A 581 7.48 1.84 -21.34
N VAL A 582 6.43 1.04 -21.15
CA VAL A 582 5.34 0.87 -22.14
C VAL A 582 4.49 2.12 -22.25
N VAL A 583 4.26 2.81 -21.12
CA VAL A 583 3.50 4.07 -21.06
C VAL A 583 4.14 5.14 -21.96
N THR A 584 5.45 5.31 -21.86
CA THR A 584 6.23 6.22 -22.71
C THR A 584 6.10 5.85 -24.18
N LYS A 585 6.10 4.55 -24.53
CA LYS A 585 5.95 4.10 -25.91
C LYS A 585 4.58 4.47 -26.50
N TYR A 586 3.47 4.27 -25.78
CA TYR A 586 2.15 4.65 -26.32
C TYR A 586 1.90 6.17 -26.28
N LEU A 587 2.47 6.91 -25.32
CA LEU A 587 2.39 8.39 -25.29
C LEU A 587 3.19 9.04 -26.43
N LEU A 588 4.29 8.43 -26.86
CA LEU A 588 5.03 8.84 -28.06
C LEU A 588 4.32 8.41 -29.35
N GLN A 589 3.83 7.17 -29.44
CA GLN A 589 3.12 6.64 -30.61
C GLN A 589 1.84 7.42 -30.94
N SER A 590 1.05 7.78 -29.92
CA SER A 590 -0.13 8.64 -30.06
C SER A 590 0.20 10.12 -30.37
N GLY A 591 1.47 10.50 -30.30
CA GLY A 591 1.91 11.89 -30.44
C GLY A 591 1.47 12.82 -29.30
N LEU A 592 0.96 12.28 -28.19
CA LEU A 592 0.40 13.06 -27.08
C LEU A 592 1.46 13.56 -26.08
N GLN A 593 2.60 12.87 -25.95
CA GLN A 593 3.69 13.26 -25.03
C GLN A 593 4.16 14.71 -25.23
N LYS A 594 4.17 15.22 -26.47
CA LYS A 594 4.58 16.60 -26.77
C LYS A 594 3.67 17.65 -26.11
N TYR A 595 2.37 17.38 -25.99
CA TYR A 595 1.41 18.29 -25.36
C TYR A 595 1.51 18.21 -23.83
N LEU A 596 1.76 17.01 -23.28
CA LEU A 596 2.09 16.84 -21.86
C LEU A 596 3.37 17.62 -21.50
N ASN A 597 4.43 17.52 -22.31
CA ASN A 597 5.66 18.31 -22.14
C ASN A 597 5.38 19.83 -22.18
N GLN A 598 4.58 20.32 -23.15
CA GLN A 598 4.18 21.72 -23.23
C GLN A 598 3.46 22.21 -21.96
N GLN A 599 2.58 21.38 -21.38
CA GLN A 599 1.93 21.66 -20.09
C GLN A 599 2.82 21.36 -18.87
N GLY A 600 4.13 21.15 -19.06
CA GLY A 600 5.12 20.91 -18.01
C GLY A 600 5.20 19.47 -17.50
N PHE A 601 4.30 18.57 -17.91
CA PHE A 601 4.27 17.14 -17.56
C PHE A 601 5.31 16.32 -18.35
N HIS A 602 6.57 16.76 -18.26
CA HIS A 602 7.73 15.99 -18.69
C HIS A 602 7.87 14.72 -17.85
N ILE A 603 8.38 13.65 -18.47
CA ILE A 603 8.74 12.42 -17.75
C ILE A 603 9.89 12.75 -16.79
N VAL A 604 9.73 12.42 -15.50
CA VAL A 604 10.73 12.69 -14.45
C VAL A 604 11.49 11.46 -13.98
N GLY A 605 10.99 10.26 -14.28
CA GLY A 605 11.57 8.98 -13.86
C GLY A 605 10.55 7.85 -13.89
N TYR A 606 11.00 6.62 -13.69
CA TYR A 606 10.16 5.41 -13.67
C TYR A 606 10.15 4.80 -12.27
N GLY A 607 9.33 5.35 -11.37
CA GLY A 607 9.27 4.95 -9.96
C GLY A 607 8.23 5.72 -9.14
N CYS A 608 8.08 5.37 -7.87
CA CYS A 608 6.99 5.81 -7.00
C CYS A 608 6.91 7.32 -6.77
N THR A 609 8.05 8.04 -6.82
CA THR A 609 8.13 9.51 -6.87
C THR A 609 7.16 10.21 -5.88
N THR A 610 6.35 11.16 -6.35
CA THR A 610 5.41 11.95 -5.52
C THR A 610 4.38 11.09 -4.76
N CYS A 611 4.10 9.85 -5.19
CA CYS A 611 3.16 8.97 -4.46
C CYS A 611 3.74 8.43 -3.14
N ILE A 612 5.07 8.37 -2.99
CA ILE A 612 5.73 7.95 -1.74
C ILE A 612 6.19 9.15 -0.88
N GLY A 613 6.00 10.37 -1.37
CA GLY A 613 6.56 11.60 -0.77
C GLY A 613 7.91 12.02 -1.35
N ASN A 614 8.43 11.29 -2.35
CA ASN A 614 9.65 11.65 -3.09
C ASN A 614 9.37 12.76 -4.14
N SER A 615 8.62 13.80 -3.76
CA SER A 615 8.25 14.93 -4.62
C SER A 615 9.42 15.83 -5.02
N GLY A 616 10.56 15.70 -4.32
CA GLY A 616 11.62 16.71 -4.27
C GLY A 616 11.11 18.06 -3.73
N GLU A 617 12.02 19.01 -3.54
CA GLU A 617 11.70 20.35 -3.02
C GLU A 617 10.89 21.19 -4.04
N LEU A 618 10.07 22.12 -3.54
CA LEU A 618 9.55 23.24 -4.32
C LEU A 618 10.62 24.33 -4.50
N ASP A 619 10.46 25.17 -5.52
CA ASP A 619 11.33 26.35 -5.71
C ASP A 619 11.35 27.23 -4.45
N GLU A 620 12.50 27.83 -4.14
CA GLU A 620 12.69 28.63 -2.92
C GLU A 620 11.70 29.79 -2.83
N THR A 621 11.39 30.45 -3.95
CA THR A 621 10.44 31.58 -3.97
C THR A 621 9.00 31.12 -3.71
N VAL A 622 8.63 29.92 -4.17
CA VAL A 622 7.33 29.29 -3.89
C VAL A 622 7.27 28.84 -2.42
N SER A 623 8.33 28.21 -1.93
CA SER A 623 8.42 27.68 -0.56
C SER A 623 8.33 28.79 0.49
N SER A 624 9.02 29.91 0.29
CA SER A 624 8.90 31.11 1.13
C SER A 624 7.53 31.78 0.98
N ALA A 625 6.99 31.91 -0.23
CA ALA A 625 5.65 32.47 -0.44
C ALA A 625 4.55 31.68 0.28
N ILE A 626 4.68 30.35 0.40
CA ILE A 626 3.80 29.51 1.21
C ILE A 626 4.03 29.76 2.71
N SER A 627 5.28 29.64 3.15
CA SER A 627 5.66 29.58 4.57
C SER A 627 5.49 30.92 5.29
N ASP A 628 5.97 32.02 4.70
CA ASP A 628 5.95 33.36 5.29
C ASP A 628 4.53 33.94 5.42
N ASN A 629 3.56 33.33 4.71
CA ASN A 629 2.18 33.81 4.62
C ASN A 629 1.14 32.83 5.21
N ASP A 630 1.55 31.67 5.71
CA ASP A 630 0.68 30.56 6.14
C ASP A 630 -0.37 30.13 5.08
N ILE A 631 0.05 30.02 3.82
CA ILE A 631 -0.86 29.61 2.74
C ILE A 631 -1.17 28.12 2.84
N ILE A 632 -2.46 27.76 2.85
CA ILE A 632 -2.90 26.37 2.66
C ILE A 632 -2.73 26.02 1.17
N ALA A 633 -1.51 25.64 0.79
CA ALA A 633 -1.17 25.22 -0.57
C ALA A 633 -1.68 23.80 -0.87
N ALA A 634 -2.03 23.56 -2.14
CA ALA A 634 -2.62 22.31 -2.60
C ALA A 634 -1.69 21.48 -3.49
N ALA A 635 -1.71 20.16 -3.32
CA ALA A 635 -1.26 19.19 -4.31
C ALA A 635 -2.45 18.46 -4.93
N VAL A 636 -2.36 18.15 -6.22
CA VAL A 636 -3.29 17.24 -6.91
C VAL A 636 -2.47 16.14 -7.58
N LEU A 637 -2.80 14.87 -7.31
CA LEU A 637 -2.03 13.73 -7.79
C LEU A 637 -2.90 12.52 -8.14
N SER A 638 -2.45 11.70 -9.10
CA SER A 638 -3.08 10.43 -9.43
C SER A 638 -2.62 9.25 -8.54
N GLY A 639 -2.31 9.55 -7.28
CA GLY A 639 -1.91 8.58 -6.27
C GLY A 639 -3.10 7.86 -5.61
N ASN A 640 -2.78 7.10 -4.56
CA ASN A 640 -3.75 6.44 -3.67
C ASN A 640 -3.71 6.99 -2.22
N ARG A 641 -2.66 7.74 -1.84
CA ARG A 641 -2.50 8.34 -0.49
C ARG A 641 -2.27 9.84 -0.55
N ASN A 642 -2.95 10.55 0.35
CA ASN A 642 -3.01 12.02 0.43
C ASN A 642 -2.99 12.54 1.89
N PHE A 643 -2.43 11.76 2.82
CA PHE A 643 -2.28 12.18 4.21
C PHE A 643 -1.45 13.48 4.32
N GLU A 644 -1.73 14.30 5.34
CA GLU A 644 -0.99 15.55 5.58
C GLU A 644 0.50 15.26 5.78
N GLY A 645 1.38 15.99 5.08
CA GLY A 645 2.82 15.75 5.06
C GLY A 645 3.31 14.57 4.19
N ARG A 646 2.44 13.67 3.71
CA ARG A 646 2.84 12.49 2.91
C ARG A 646 3.21 12.82 1.45
N VAL A 647 2.67 13.89 0.88
CA VAL A 647 2.93 14.27 -0.53
C VAL A 647 4.11 15.24 -0.63
N HIS A 648 4.09 16.31 0.16
CA HIS A 648 5.20 17.23 0.41
C HIS A 648 4.97 17.90 1.77
N ALA A 649 6.04 18.30 2.47
CA ALA A 649 5.96 19.01 3.75
C ALA A 649 5.21 20.37 3.70
N LEU A 650 4.96 20.94 2.52
CA LEU A 650 4.34 22.26 2.32
C LEU A 650 2.90 22.19 1.78
N THR A 651 2.41 21.01 1.39
CA THR A 651 1.05 20.84 0.86
C THR A 651 0.12 20.28 1.93
N ARG A 652 -0.48 21.20 2.70
CA ARG A 652 -1.46 20.89 3.77
C ARG A 652 -2.79 20.36 3.23
N ALA A 653 -3.08 20.59 1.95
CA ALA A 653 -4.21 20.00 1.24
C ALA A 653 -3.73 19.13 0.06
N ASN A 654 -4.13 17.86 0.03
CA ASN A 654 -3.71 16.91 -1.00
C ASN A 654 -4.94 16.17 -1.57
N TYR A 655 -5.09 16.17 -2.89
CA TYR A 655 -6.25 15.60 -3.56
C TYR A 655 -5.87 14.49 -4.55
N LEU A 656 -6.50 13.33 -4.36
CA LEU A 656 -6.44 12.21 -5.31
C LEU A 656 -7.42 12.48 -6.44
N ALA A 657 -6.94 12.45 -7.68
CA ALA A 657 -7.73 12.75 -8.87
C ALA A 657 -7.25 11.91 -10.07
N SER A 658 -8.10 11.71 -11.08
CA SER A 658 -7.67 11.03 -12.30
C SER A 658 -6.55 11.81 -13.02
N PRO A 659 -5.61 11.16 -13.73
CA PRO A 659 -4.60 11.84 -14.55
C PRO A 659 -5.12 13.02 -15.42
N PRO A 660 -6.27 12.95 -16.12
CA PRO A 660 -6.82 14.10 -16.82
C PRO A 660 -7.32 15.23 -15.89
N LEU A 661 -7.87 14.91 -14.71
CA LEU A 661 -8.16 15.93 -13.69
C LEU A 661 -6.88 16.59 -13.13
N VAL A 662 -5.77 15.85 -12.97
CA VAL A 662 -4.48 16.44 -12.57
C VAL A 662 -4.03 17.52 -13.57
N VAL A 663 -4.20 17.29 -14.88
CA VAL A 663 -3.94 18.31 -15.91
C VAL A 663 -4.91 19.49 -15.79
N ALA A 664 -6.21 19.25 -15.62
CA ALA A 664 -7.23 20.31 -15.49
C ALA A 664 -6.99 21.22 -14.26
N TYR A 665 -6.64 20.64 -13.11
CA TYR A 665 -6.29 21.40 -11.89
C TYR A 665 -4.95 22.13 -12.01
N ALA A 666 -3.98 21.61 -12.77
CA ALA A 666 -2.74 22.33 -13.07
C ALA A 666 -3.00 23.57 -13.95
N LEU A 667 -3.87 23.46 -14.95
CA LEU A 667 -4.25 24.57 -15.83
C LEU A 667 -4.99 25.67 -15.05
N ALA A 668 -5.97 25.30 -14.21
CA ALA A 668 -6.63 26.25 -13.32
C ALA A 668 -5.66 26.83 -12.27
N GLY A 669 -4.73 26.02 -11.77
CA GLY A 669 -3.76 26.37 -10.73
C GLY A 669 -4.39 26.64 -9.36
N THR A 670 -5.60 26.15 -9.12
CA THR A 670 -6.32 26.24 -7.85
C THR A 670 -7.32 25.10 -7.71
N VAL A 671 -7.59 24.66 -6.49
CA VAL A 671 -8.76 23.79 -6.17
C VAL A 671 -10.02 24.59 -5.83
N ASP A 672 -9.91 25.91 -5.70
CA ASP A 672 -11.00 26.87 -5.52
C ASP A 672 -11.69 27.19 -6.86
N ILE A 673 -12.27 26.17 -7.50
CA ILE A 673 -12.90 26.28 -8.82
C ILE A 673 -14.13 25.37 -8.96
N ASP A 674 -15.21 25.91 -9.52
CA ASP A 674 -16.40 25.20 -9.96
C ASP A 674 -16.31 24.99 -11.49
N PHE A 675 -15.81 23.82 -11.92
CA PHE A 675 -15.57 23.52 -13.33
C PHE A 675 -16.82 23.55 -14.24
N GLU A 676 -18.04 23.55 -13.68
CA GLU A 676 -19.28 23.70 -14.46
C GLU A 676 -19.57 25.17 -14.80
N LYS A 677 -19.12 26.11 -13.97
CA LYS A 677 -19.57 27.51 -13.95
C LYS A 677 -18.44 28.52 -14.18
N GLU A 678 -17.21 28.16 -13.83
CA GLU A 678 -16.02 28.99 -13.96
C GLU A 678 -15.10 28.49 -15.09
N PRO A 679 -14.52 29.36 -15.92
CA PRO A 679 -13.55 28.97 -16.93
C PRO A 679 -12.20 28.61 -16.30
N ILE A 680 -11.50 27.67 -16.93
CA ILE A 680 -10.13 27.27 -16.56
C ILE A 680 -9.14 28.41 -16.90
N GLY A 681 -9.41 29.15 -17.96
CA GLY A 681 -8.64 30.32 -18.36
C GLY A 681 -9.20 31.00 -19.61
N THR A 682 -8.41 31.91 -20.18
CA THR A 682 -8.70 32.58 -21.45
C THR A 682 -7.84 31.96 -22.54
N GLY A 683 -8.47 31.51 -23.63
CA GLY A 683 -7.78 30.95 -24.79
C GLY A 683 -7.11 32.02 -25.66
N LYS A 684 -6.30 31.57 -26.62
CA LYS A 684 -5.51 32.43 -27.53
C LYS A 684 -6.33 33.35 -28.45
N ASP A 685 -7.65 33.15 -28.52
CA ASP A 685 -8.60 33.98 -29.27
C ASP A 685 -9.39 34.96 -28.37
N GLY A 686 -9.02 35.05 -27.09
CA GLY A 686 -9.66 35.91 -26.10
C GLY A 686 -10.95 35.34 -25.48
N LYS A 687 -11.40 34.13 -25.86
CA LYS A 687 -12.59 33.51 -25.26
C LYS A 687 -12.27 32.79 -23.95
N SER A 688 -13.25 32.73 -23.05
CA SER A 688 -13.22 31.88 -21.86
C SER A 688 -13.29 30.40 -22.27
N VAL A 689 -12.38 29.58 -21.75
CA VAL A 689 -12.32 28.13 -21.98
C VAL A 689 -12.77 27.40 -20.71
N TYR A 690 -13.76 26.52 -20.84
CA TYR A 690 -14.34 25.74 -19.74
C TYR A 690 -13.84 24.29 -19.75
N PHE A 691 -14.05 23.59 -18.64
CA PHE A 691 -13.65 22.19 -18.47
C PHE A 691 -14.15 21.26 -19.59
N LYS A 692 -15.43 21.38 -19.95
CA LYS A 692 -16.07 20.63 -21.05
C LYS A 692 -15.39 20.83 -22.42
N ASP A 693 -14.70 21.96 -22.64
CA ASP A 693 -14.10 22.31 -23.93
C ASP A 693 -12.74 21.59 -24.12
N ILE A 694 -12.12 21.12 -23.03
CA ILE A 694 -10.87 20.34 -23.04
C ILE A 694 -11.04 18.88 -22.61
N TRP A 695 -12.21 18.47 -22.10
CA TRP A 695 -12.44 17.08 -21.72
C TRP A 695 -12.57 16.16 -22.96
N PRO A 696 -11.96 14.97 -22.97
CA PRO A 696 -12.22 13.95 -23.98
C PRO A 696 -13.47 13.14 -23.65
N SER A 697 -14.18 12.71 -24.69
CA SER A 697 -15.18 11.66 -24.61
C SER A 697 -14.52 10.28 -24.46
N ASN A 698 -15.26 9.30 -23.94
CA ASN A 698 -14.79 7.92 -23.80
C ASN A 698 -14.49 7.28 -25.17
N GLU A 699 -15.16 7.71 -26.25
CA GLU A 699 -14.87 7.23 -27.61
C GLU A 699 -13.55 7.79 -28.16
N GLU A 700 -13.26 9.10 -27.97
CA GLU A 700 -11.94 9.68 -28.31
C GLU A 700 -10.81 8.93 -27.59
N ILE A 701 -11.00 8.59 -26.31
CA ILE A 701 -10.02 7.79 -25.55
C ILE A 701 -9.87 6.39 -26.17
N ALA A 702 -10.97 5.68 -26.39
CA ALA A 702 -10.96 4.30 -26.91
C ALA A 702 -10.26 4.19 -28.28
N GLN A 703 -10.52 5.13 -29.19
CA GLN A 703 -9.87 5.19 -30.51
C GLN A 703 -8.35 5.37 -30.40
N VAL A 704 -7.86 6.20 -29.46
CA VAL A 704 -6.41 6.39 -29.24
C VAL A 704 -5.79 5.19 -28.53
N VAL A 705 -6.48 4.58 -27.54
CA VAL A 705 -6.04 3.34 -26.88
C VAL A 705 -5.83 2.23 -27.91
N GLN A 706 -6.85 1.95 -28.74
CA GLN A 706 -6.83 0.87 -29.73
C GLN A 706 -5.74 1.05 -30.80
N SER A 707 -5.42 2.29 -31.17
CA SER A 707 -4.40 2.60 -32.19
C SER A 707 -2.97 2.72 -31.63
N SER A 708 -2.80 2.88 -30.31
CA SER A 708 -1.50 3.20 -29.70
C SER A 708 -0.96 2.16 -28.73
N VAL A 709 -1.79 1.29 -28.15
CA VAL A 709 -1.37 0.30 -27.14
C VAL A 709 -1.17 -1.07 -27.80
N LEU A 710 0.06 -1.37 -28.22
CA LEU A 710 0.37 -2.53 -29.08
C LEU A 710 1.22 -3.60 -28.37
N PRO A 711 0.98 -4.92 -28.60
CA PRO A 711 1.67 -5.99 -27.87
C PRO A 711 3.20 -5.97 -27.94
N ASP A 712 3.76 -5.53 -29.07
CA ASP A 712 5.21 -5.50 -29.24
C ASP A 712 5.87 -4.38 -28.41
N MET A 713 5.10 -3.40 -27.90
CA MET A 713 5.60 -2.43 -26.91
C MET A 713 5.91 -3.12 -25.58
N PHE A 714 5.04 -4.01 -25.10
CA PHE A 714 5.25 -4.82 -23.90
C PHE A 714 6.43 -5.76 -24.10
N LYS A 715 6.40 -6.60 -25.15
CA LYS A 715 7.49 -7.56 -25.45
C LYS A 715 8.85 -6.87 -25.51
N SER A 716 8.97 -5.74 -26.22
CA SER A 716 10.23 -5.00 -26.36
C SER A 716 10.68 -4.24 -25.11
N THR A 717 9.78 -3.94 -24.17
CA THR A 717 10.16 -3.40 -22.85
C THR A 717 10.67 -4.53 -21.96
N TYR A 718 9.90 -5.59 -21.81
CA TYR A 718 10.20 -6.66 -20.85
C TYR A 718 11.30 -7.62 -21.30
N ALA A 719 11.60 -7.72 -22.61
CA ALA A 719 12.82 -8.37 -23.10
C ALA A 719 14.13 -7.61 -22.78
N ALA A 720 14.05 -6.44 -22.13
CA ALA A 720 15.20 -5.66 -21.68
C ALA A 720 15.25 -5.42 -20.17
N ILE A 721 14.18 -5.71 -19.41
CA ILE A 721 14.03 -5.24 -18.03
C ILE A 721 15.15 -5.71 -17.08
N THR A 722 15.61 -6.94 -17.21
CA THR A 722 16.69 -7.51 -16.38
C THR A 722 18.09 -7.13 -16.83
N LYS A 723 18.25 -6.43 -17.97
CA LYS A 723 19.56 -6.02 -18.50
C LYS A 723 20.14 -4.79 -17.81
N GLY A 724 19.29 -3.99 -17.16
CA GLY A 724 19.67 -2.78 -16.44
C GLY A 724 20.25 -1.65 -17.29
N ASN A 725 20.45 -0.50 -16.65
CA ASN A 725 21.16 0.63 -17.23
C ASN A 725 22.69 0.47 -17.05
N PRO A 726 23.53 1.28 -17.74
CA PRO A 726 24.98 1.20 -17.61
C PRO A 726 25.51 1.40 -16.19
N MET A 727 24.86 2.26 -15.39
CA MET A 727 25.27 2.57 -14.02
C MET A 727 25.09 1.36 -13.09
N TRP A 728 23.94 0.67 -13.18
CA TRP A 728 23.67 -0.59 -12.49
C TRP A 728 24.69 -1.67 -12.88
N ASN A 729 24.97 -1.80 -14.17
CA ASN A 729 25.89 -2.81 -14.67
C ASN A 729 27.34 -2.56 -14.20
N GLN A 730 27.75 -1.31 -14.05
CA GLN A 730 29.06 -0.90 -13.49
C GLN A 730 29.21 -1.11 -11.97
N LEU A 731 28.14 -1.39 -11.22
CA LEU A 731 28.25 -1.72 -9.79
C LEU A 731 29.02 -3.04 -9.60
N SER A 732 30.24 -2.96 -9.04
CA SER A 732 30.99 -4.14 -8.61
C SER A 732 30.44 -4.65 -7.28
N VAL A 733 30.29 -5.98 -7.15
CA VAL A 733 29.81 -6.66 -5.94
C VAL A 733 30.67 -7.90 -5.66
N PRO A 734 30.89 -8.28 -4.39
CA PRO A 734 31.65 -9.48 -4.06
C PRO A 734 30.86 -10.74 -4.42
N ALA A 735 31.57 -11.82 -4.74
CA ALA A 735 30.97 -13.15 -4.98
C ALA A 735 30.85 -14.00 -3.68
N SER A 736 30.81 -13.35 -2.52
CA SER A 736 30.74 -14.00 -1.20
C SER A 736 29.32 -14.46 -0.86
N THR A 737 29.19 -15.65 -0.26
CA THR A 737 27.90 -16.16 0.24
C THR A 737 27.42 -15.41 1.49
N LEU A 738 28.35 -14.92 2.30
CA LEU A 738 28.12 -14.04 3.44
C LEU A 738 28.35 -12.58 3.03
N TYR A 739 27.78 -11.64 3.77
CA TYR A 739 27.97 -10.22 3.49
C TYR A 739 29.16 -9.64 4.27
N SER A 740 29.93 -8.78 3.61
CA SER A 740 31.07 -8.09 4.24
C SER A 740 30.62 -6.76 4.82
N TRP A 741 30.09 -6.76 6.04
CA TRP A 741 29.64 -5.56 6.75
C TRP A 741 30.76 -4.52 6.89
N ASP A 742 30.53 -3.29 6.40
CA ASP A 742 31.44 -2.16 6.61
C ASP A 742 31.03 -1.38 7.88
N PRO A 743 31.87 -1.32 8.94
CA PRO A 743 31.55 -0.58 10.16
C PRO A 743 31.46 0.95 9.96
N ASN A 744 31.88 1.47 8.81
CA ASN A 744 31.74 2.87 8.42
C ASN A 744 30.45 3.15 7.63
N SER A 745 29.68 2.11 7.27
CA SER A 745 28.42 2.28 6.55
C SER A 745 27.43 3.15 7.32
N THR A 746 26.61 3.88 6.55
CA THR A 746 25.43 4.58 7.06
C THR A 746 24.13 4.07 6.43
N TYR A 747 24.19 2.95 5.70
CA TYR A 747 23.06 2.37 4.96
C TYR A 747 22.86 0.87 5.24
N ILE A 748 23.94 0.09 5.34
CA ILE A 748 23.89 -1.37 5.52
C ILE A 748 24.67 -1.73 6.79
N HIS A 749 23.96 -2.12 7.85
CA HIS A 749 24.54 -2.38 9.17
C HIS A 749 24.05 -3.72 9.72
N GLU A 750 24.92 -4.48 10.40
CA GLU A 750 24.56 -5.74 11.04
C GLU A 750 23.49 -5.49 12.15
N PRO A 751 22.25 -5.98 12.04
CA PRO A 751 21.23 -5.81 13.04
C PRO A 751 21.53 -6.66 14.28
N PRO A 752 21.22 -6.16 15.51
CA PRO A 752 21.57 -6.85 16.74
C PRO A 752 20.71 -8.10 17.04
N TYR A 753 19.79 -8.49 16.16
CA TYR A 753 18.71 -9.44 16.42
C TYR A 753 19.19 -10.83 16.87
N PHE A 754 20.23 -11.36 16.23
CA PHE A 754 20.76 -12.70 16.51
C PHE A 754 21.96 -12.70 17.47
N LYS A 755 22.28 -11.55 18.07
CA LYS A 755 23.47 -11.39 18.92
C LYS A 755 23.37 -12.22 20.20
N ASN A 756 24.31 -13.14 20.38
CA ASN A 756 24.32 -14.16 21.43
C ASN A 756 23.17 -15.19 21.34
N MET A 757 22.57 -15.39 20.16
CA MET A 757 21.55 -16.43 19.96
C MET A 757 22.12 -17.83 20.22
N THR A 758 21.31 -18.71 20.80
CA THR A 758 21.65 -20.11 21.12
C THR A 758 20.76 -21.09 20.36
N VAL A 759 21.27 -22.30 20.07
CA VAL A 759 20.53 -23.36 19.35
C VAL A 759 19.21 -23.75 20.04
N GLU A 760 19.22 -23.78 21.37
CA GLU A 760 18.01 -23.96 22.18
C GLU A 760 17.56 -22.56 22.67
N PRO A 761 16.28 -22.17 22.51
CA PRO A 761 15.80 -20.85 22.87
C PRO A 761 15.69 -20.68 24.40
N PRO A 762 15.85 -19.44 24.94
CA PRO A 762 15.81 -19.19 26.39
C PRO A 762 14.42 -19.39 27.02
N GLY A 763 13.37 -19.54 26.21
CA GLY A 763 11.99 -19.67 26.64
C GLY A 763 11.30 -18.33 26.92
N PRO A 764 10.00 -18.33 27.22
CA PRO A 764 9.25 -17.10 27.49
C PRO A 764 9.61 -16.52 28.86
N HIS A 765 9.69 -15.19 28.93
CA HIS A 765 9.93 -14.43 30.16
C HIS A 765 8.85 -13.36 30.33
N GLY A 766 8.42 -13.12 31.57
CA GLY A 766 7.40 -12.12 31.89
C GLY A 766 7.99 -10.72 32.09
N VAL A 767 7.41 -9.72 31.43
CA VAL A 767 7.72 -8.31 31.65
C VAL A 767 7.19 -7.86 33.02
N LYS A 768 7.97 -7.04 33.73
CA LYS A 768 7.60 -6.44 35.03
C LYS A 768 7.93 -4.96 35.02
N ASP A 769 7.15 -4.18 35.79
CA ASP A 769 7.43 -2.78 36.13
C ASP A 769 7.74 -1.87 34.92
N ALA A 770 7.10 -2.16 33.78
CA ALA A 770 7.31 -1.45 32.53
C ALA A 770 6.67 -0.06 32.53
N TYR A 771 7.39 0.92 31.98
CA TYR A 771 6.91 2.29 31.82
C TYR A 771 6.16 2.45 30.50
N CYS A 772 5.11 3.28 30.51
CA CYS A 772 4.48 3.78 29.29
C CYS A 772 5.42 4.82 28.64
N LEU A 773 5.99 4.48 27.48
CA LEU A 773 6.91 5.37 26.75
C LEU A 773 6.17 6.53 26.05
N VAL A 774 5.04 6.22 25.40
CA VAL A 774 4.14 7.18 24.76
C VAL A 774 2.70 6.67 24.93
N ASN A 775 1.74 7.61 25.05
CA ASN A 775 0.31 7.32 25.03
C ASN A 775 -0.32 8.03 23.82
N PHE A 776 -1.05 7.30 22.99
CA PHE A 776 -1.56 7.76 21.69
C PHE A 776 -3.08 7.80 21.63
N GLY A 777 -3.62 8.56 20.67
CA GLY A 777 -5.03 8.51 20.28
C GLY A 777 -5.29 7.59 19.08
N ASP A 778 -6.47 7.72 18.47
CA ASP A 778 -6.87 6.94 17.30
C ASP A 778 -6.12 7.33 16.02
N SER A 779 -6.16 6.44 15.01
CA SER A 779 -5.70 6.68 13.63
C SER A 779 -4.21 6.98 13.43
N ILE A 780 -3.35 6.55 14.38
CA ILE A 780 -1.89 6.49 14.17
C ILE A 780 -1.58 5.59 12.96
N THR A 781 -0.96 6.14 11.92
CA THR A 781 -0.51 5.37 10.73
C THR A 781 0.92 4.87 10.90
N THR A 782 1.35 3.95 10.04
CA THR A 782 2.75 3.50 10.00
C THR A 782 3.73 4.66 9.76
N ASP A 783 3.38 5.66 8.94
CA ASP A 783 4.19 6.89 8.77
C ASP A 783 4.41 7.69 10.06
N HIS A 784 3.55 7.56 11.08
CA HIS A 784 3.74 8.19 12.39
C HIS A 784 4.67 7.38 13.31
N ILE A 785 4.72 6.06 13.11
CA ILE A 785 5.51 5.12 13.91
C ILE A 785 6.94 5.02 13.35
N SER A 786 7.04 4.98 12.02
CA SER A 786 8.27 4.88 11.24
C SER A 786 8.08 5.69 9.94
N PRO A 787 8.38 7.01 9.94
CA PRO A 787 8.26 7.84 8.75
C PRO A 787 9.22 7.35 7.66
N ALA A 788 8.82 7.42 6.39
CA ALA A 788 9.65 7.01 5.26
C ALA A 788 10.33 8.18 4.50
N GLY A 789 9.86 9.41 4.71
CA GLY A 789 10.28 10.62 3.98
C GLY A 789 11.55 11.29 4.53
N SER A 790 11.73 12.58 4.24
CA SER A 790 12.93 13.36 4.57
C SER A 790 13.27 13.39 6.06
N ILE A 791 14.57 13.27 6.39
CA ILE A 791 15.07 13.30 7.76
C ILE A 791 15.15 14.75 8.27
N HIS A 792 14.31 15.13 9.23
CA HIS A 792 14.28 16.49 9.77
C HIS A 792 15.59 16.86 10.48
N LYS A 793 16.13 18.06 10.20
CA LYS A 793 17.44 18.55 10.66
C LYS A 793 17.69 18.46 12.18
N ASP A 794 16.64 18.66 12.98
CA ASP A 794 16.71 18.68 14.44
C ASP A 794 16.41 17.30 15.08
N SER A 795 16.36 16.23 14.27
CA SER A 795 16.04 14.87 14.73
C SER A 795 17.25 14.11 15.30
N PRO A 796 17.03 13.06 16.12
CA PRO A 796 18.12 12.17 16.55
C PRO A 796 18.86 11.50 15.39
N ALA A 797 18.17 11.18 14.30
CA ALA A 797 18.77 10.59 13.10
C ALA A 797 19.68 11.58 12.36
N ALA A 798 19.23 12.83 12.19
CA ALA A 798 20.07 13.90 11.63
C ALA A 798 21.35 14.10 12.46
N LYS A 799 21.25 14.09 13.80
CA LYS A 799 22.42 14.14 14.68
C LYS A 799 23.37 12.95 14.47
N PHE A 800 22.85 11.72 14.46
CA PHE A 800 23.64 10.51 14.21
C PHE A 800 24.39 10.52 12.87
N LEU A 801 23.76 11.06 11.82
CA LEU A 801 24.34 11.20 10.49
C LEU A 801 25.42 12.30 10.45
N LEU A 802 25.20 13.44 11.09
CA LEU A 802 26.20 14.52 11.23
C LEU A 802 27.42 14.07 12.05
N GLU A 803 27.23 13.30 13.11
CA GLU A 803 28.32 12.69 13.90
C GLU A 803 29.16 11.67 13.10
N ARG A 804 28.65 11.22 11.94
CA ARG A 804 29.35 10.38 10.96
C ARG A 804 29.80 11.13 9.71
N GLY A 805 29.72 12.47 9.71
CA GLY A 805 30.19 13.32 8.61
C GLY A 805 29.27 13.36 7.37
N VAL A 806 28.05 12.84 7.46
CA VAL A 806 27.06 12.95 6.37
C VAL A 806 26.44 14.36 6.40
N ASN A 807 26.54 15.11 5.31
CA ASN A 807 25.96 16.45 5.22
C ASN A 807 24.42 16.37 5.13
N HIS A 808 23.73 17.45 5.53
CA HIS A 808 22.26 17.54 5.48
C HIS A 808 21.66 17.18 4.10
N LYS A 809 22.26 17.67 3.02
CA LYS A 809 21.85 17.36 1.63
C LYS A 809 22.05 15.89 1.21
N ASP A 810 22.89 15.15 1.96
CA ASP A 810 23.27 13.77 1.70
C ASP A 810 22.59 12.80 2.72
N PHE A 811 21.71 13.32 3.61
CA PHE A 811 20.91 12.51 4.55
C PHE A 811 20.04 11.46 3.85
N ASN A 812 19.50 11.80 2.68
CA ASN A 812 18.48 11.01 1.97
C ASN A 812 17.17 10.89 2.81
N SER A 813 16.29 9.94 2.51
CA SER A 813 15.05 9.70 3.27
C SER A 813 15.22 8.64 4.37
N TYR A 814 14.31 8.58 5.34
CA TYR A 814 14.29 7.51 6.33
C TYR A 814 14.09 6.13 5.69
N GLY A 815 13.25 6.00 4.66
CA GLY A 815 13.00 4.73 3.98
C GLY A 815 14.19 4.21 3.13
N SER A 816 15.24 5.01 2.98
CA SER A 816 16.50 4.54 2.38
C SER A 816 17.55 4.11 3.40
N ARG A 817 17.30 4.31 4.70
CA ARG A 817 18.19 3.99 5.84
C ARG A 817 17.72 2.76 6.62
#